data_AF-A0A0C6FHD2-F1
#
_entry.id   AF-A0A0C6FHD2-F1
#
_cell.length_a   1.000
_cell.length_b   1.000
_cell.length_c   1.000
_cell.angle_alpha   90.00
_cell.angle_beta   90.00
_cell.angle_gamma   90.00
#
_symmetry.space_group_name_H-M   'P 1'
#
loop_
_entity.id
_entity.type
_entity.pdbx_description
1 polymer ?
#
loop_
_entity_poly.entity_id
_entity_poly.type
_entity_poly.pdbx_seq_one_letter_code
_entity_poly.pdbx_strand_id
1 'polypeptide(L)'
;MPDSITANLSLPLMAAAQAQKHVTHNEALVGLDTLVQLAVLDKDLTAPPANPAEGDRYLIAGASPTGAWAGWGGRVVRYQDGAWRSFPPRPGWLAFVADEADLYTYTGMAWASFRSTLTVLQNLTRLGIGTTADAGNPFAAKLNKALWTALTTGEGGTGDLRTTLNKQAAGNVLSLLFQSGFSGRAELGLTGDDDLRVKVSGDGGTWREALRVDRNTGGLDFAAAEASAPIAGTVDLGGLGALRVVLTGSGTVTSFGTAPNRVRLLRFTGAATLTHDAASLALPGGANLVTAAGDTAVAVSDAAGTWRVVDYARASGKAVTGPAAAEILDASGSGRSVLTGSPSTGAGALGVGAANIPTFAGVNVVASGFDGTVSFESQQAPATSYRRKTLFSSVNVGGGNDLLVRSSRPSDGAFVDHVLSASAPGTILTTGSTAVSPTFAGMTVTNGGVFGDLRVNAGGNAFEAGGSIAFGIAQLQNYGPMAMVQGRLGNATGSELQGDLVVMTRPVGASGAALLERMRVTSRGLVGIGTANPQVALDVGGGAGARLGGVTAAAAYFGIGNNAAWGGIVLGSGANGNTPFVAASRDGNGNPLALSLQAGSVTAACLLPNGNVGIGTTNPGALLDVAGSAAIGGTLKLGTYIVSTLPAGVFGSVVHVSNGRKVGEGSGSGTGVVAYYSNGNWRRLSDDSPVAA
;
A
#
# COMPACT_ATOMS: atom_id res chain seq x y z
N MET A 1 -16.12 -85.57 -54.41
CA MET A 1 -15.82 -84.18 -53.97
C MET A 1 -15.45 -84.25 -52.50
N PRO A 2 -14.79 -83.27 -51.88
CA PRO A 2 -14.66 -83.31 -50.42
C PRO A 2 -16.06 -83.22 -49.79
N ASP A 3 -16.51 -84.28 -49.10
CA ASP A 3 -17.88 -84.42 -48.57
C ASP A 3 -18.12 -83.65 -47.25
N SER A 4 -17.22 -82.72 -46.87
CA SER A 4 -17.34 -81.91 -45.65
C SER A 4 -16.69 -80.52 -45.81
N ILE A 5 -17.32 -79.51 -45.21
CA ILE A 5 -16.90 -78.09 -45.19
C ILE A 5 -16.77 -77.60 -43.74
N THR A 6 -16.03 -76.51 -43.51
CA THR A 6 -16.01 -75.82 -42.22
C THR A 6 -17.32 -75.05 -41.96
N ALA A 7 -17.67 -74.82 -40.70
CA ALA A 7 -19.00 -74.35 -40.29
C ALA A 7 -19.26 -72.85 -40.54
N ASN A 8 -18.25 -71.99 -40.43
CA ASN A 8 -18.43 -70.53 -40.52
C ASN A 8 -18.12 -69.96 -41.91
N LEU A 9 -17.05 -70.45 -42.54
CA LEU A 9 -16.49 -69.95 -43.80
C LEU A 9 -16.71 -70.90 -44.97
N SER A 10 -17.35 -72.06 -44.75
CA SER A 10 -17.62 -73.07 -45.79
C SER A 10 -16.36 -73.53 -46.55
N LEU A 11 -15.22 -73.66 -45.86
CA LEU A 11 -13.95 -74.08 -46.46
C LEU A 11 -13.96 -75.60 -46.71
N PRO A 12 -13.62 -76.08 -47.92
CA PRO A 12 -13.58 -77.51 -48.22
C PRO A 12 -12.51 -78.26 -47.41
N LEU A 13 -12.88 -79.39 -46.77
CA LEU A 13 -11.95 -80.24 -46.02
C LEU A 13 -11.36 -81.36 -46.89
N MET A 14 -10.12 -81.75 -46.65
CA MET A 14 -9.52 -82.91 -47.33
C MET A 14 -10.15 -84.22 -46.85
N ALA A 15 -10.48 -85.12 -47.79
CA ALA A 15 -10.98 -86.46 -47.46
C ALA A 15 -9.96 -87.30 -46.68
N ALA A 16 -10.46 -88.27 -45.90
CA ALA A 16 -9.63 -89.20 -45.14
C ALA A 16 -8.73 -90.08 -46.04
N ALA A 17 -7.77 -90.79 -45.44
CA ALA A 17 -6.81 -91.70 -46.10
C ALA A 17 -5.78 -91.03 -47.05
N GLN A 18 -5.61 -89.70 -46.98
CA GLN A 18 -4.56 -88.96 -47.71
C GLN A 18 -3.20 -88.96 -46.97
N ALA A 19 -2.65 -90.16 -46.68
CA ALA A 19 -1.36 -90.33 -45.98
C ALA A 19 -1.22 -89.47 -44.70
N GLN A 20 -2.29 -89.41 -43.89
CA GLN A 20 -2.42 -88.59 -42.67
C GLN A 20 -2.29 -87.06 -42.85
N LYS A 21 -2.05 -86.53 -44.05
CA LYS A 21 -1.96 -85.08 -44.31
C LYS A 21 -3.27 -84.33 -44.05
N HIS A 22 -4.40 -84.99 -44.28
CA HIS A 22 -5.75 -84.47 -44.00
C HIS A 22 -5.93 -84.10 -42.53
N VAL A 23 -5.24 -84.76 -41.59
CA VAL A 23 -5.36 -84.47 -40.16
C VAL A 23 -4.84 -83.07 -39.85
N THR A 24 -3.57 -82.80 -40.14
CA THR A 24 -2.95 -81.51 -39.83
C THR A 24 -3.48 -80.37 -40.70
N HIS A 25 -3.85 -80.65 -41.96
CA HIS A 25 -4.38 -79.62 -42.85
C HIS A 25 -5.81 -79.22 -42.49
N ASN A 26 -6.71 -80.19 -42.24
CA ASN A 26 -8.08 -79.88 -41.85
C ASN A 26 -8.12 -79.20 -40.48
N GLU A 27 -7.24 -79.60 -39.55
CA GLU A 27 -7.10 -78.90 -38.26
C GLU A 27 -6.68 -77.44 -38.44
N ALA A 28 -5.77 -77.15 -39.38
CA ALA A 28 -5.41 -75.77 -39.71
C ALA A 28 -6.59 -75.00 -40.35
N LEU A 29 -7.34 -75.61 -41.28
CA LEU A 29 -8.51 -74.98 -41.90
C LEU A 29 -9.62 -74.68 -40.89
N VAL A 30 -9.85 -75.58 -39.93
CA VAL A 30 -10.78 -75.39 -38.81
C VAL A 30 -10.31 -74.27 -37.88
N GLY A 31 -9.00 -74.17 -37.62
CA GLY A 31 -8.43 -73.05 -36.88
C GLY A 31 -8.66 -71.71 -37.59
N LEU A 32 -8.48 -71.68 -38.92
CA LEU A 32 -8.78 -70.49 -39.74
C LEU A 32 -10.27 -70.13 -39.74
N ASP A 33 -11.16 -71.13 -39.89
CA ASP A 33 -12.62 -70.96 -39.80
C ASP A 33 -13.07 -70.35 -38.48
N THR A 34 -12.31 -70.61 -37.41
CA THR A 34 -12.61 -70.08 -36.08
C THR A 34 -12.16 -68.62 -35.94
N LEU A 35 -10.94 -68.31 -36.37
CA LEU A 35 -10.24 -67.06 -36.04
C LEU A 35 -10.33 -65.96 -37.10
N VAL A 36 -10.56 -66.31 -38.36
CA VAL A 36 -10.72 -65.32 -39.44
C VAL A 36 -12.15 -64.76 -39.39
N GLN A 37 -12.28 -63.43 -39.52
CA GLN A 37 -13.56 -62.73 -39.29
C GLN A 37 -14.21 -63.20 -37.98
N LEU A 38 -13.42 -63.17 -36.90
CA LEU A 38 -13.82 -63.67 -35.58
C LEU A 38 -15.07 -62.93 -35.09
N ALA A 39 -16.19 -63.64 -35.13
CA ALA A 39 -17.47 -63.22 -34.56
C ALA A 39 -17.88 -64.27 -33.52
N VAL A 40 -18.06 -63.83 -32.28
CA VAL A 40 -18.47 -64.68 -31.16
C VAL A 40 -19.89 -64.32 -30.76
N LEU A 41 -20.65 -65.31 -30.28
CA LEU A 41 -22.05 -65.14 -29.91
C LEU A 41 -22.23 -64.34 -28.62
N ASP A 42 -21.35 -64.57 -27.64
CA ASP A 42 -21.40 -63.98 -26.31
C ASP A 42 -19.97 -64.01 -25.71
N LYS A 43 -19.70 -63.09 -24.77
CA LYS A 43 -18.44 -63.03 -24.02
C LYS A 43 -18.55 -63.28 -22.50
N ASP A 44 -19.75 -63.18 -21.95
CA ASP A 44 -20.04 -63.09 -20.51
C ASP A 44 -20.47 -64.42 -19.89
N LEU A 45 -20.69 -65.46 -20.71
CA LEU A 45 -20.94 -66.81 -20.22
C LEU A 45 -19.74 -67.36 -19.43
N THR A 46 -20.01 -67.86 -18.22
CA THR A 46 -19.02 -68.51 -17.35
C THR A 46 -19.06 -70.04 -17.43
N ALA A 47 -20.02 -70.61 -18.17
CA ALA A 47 -20.14 -72.04 -18.44
C ALA A 47 -20.59 -72.21 -19.91
N PRO A 48 -20.20 -73.31 -20.58
CA PRO A 48 -20.68 -73.59 -21.93
C PRO A 48 -22.21 -73.70 -21.96
N PRO A 49 -22.87 -73.23 -23.04
CA PRO A 49 -24.30 -73.43 -23.22
C PRO A 49 -24.65 -74.92 -23.24
N ALA A 50 -25.87 -75.26 -22.83
CA ALA A 50 -26.30 -76.66 -22.72
C ALA A 50 -26.41 -77.37 -24.08
N ASN A 51 -26.73 -76.62 -25.15
CA ASN A 51 -26.92 -77.15 -26.51
C ASN A 51 -26.22 -76.25 -27.55
N PRO A 52 -24.87 -76.25 -27.63
CA PRO A 52 -24.15 -75.48 -28.65
C PRO A 52 -24.32 -76.11 -30.04
N ALA A 53 -24.40 -75.27 -31.07
CA ALA A 53 -24.36 -75.70 -32.47
C ALA A 53 -22.91 -75.86 -32.95
N GLU A 54 -22.70 -76.72 -33.95
CA GLU A 54 -21.40 -76.91 -34.58
C GLU A 54 -20.90 -75.58 -35.18
N GLY A 55 -19.68 -75.17 -34.80
CA GLY A 55 -19.11 -73.91 -35.26
C GLY A 55 -19.42 -72.70 -34.39
N ASP A 56 -20.26 -72.83 -33.35
CA ASP A 56 -20.51 -71.76 -32.39
C ASP A 56 -19.22 -71.32 -31.73
N ARG A 57 -19.03 -69.99 -31.66
CA ARG A 57 -17.84 -69.36 -31.10
C ARG A 57 -18.23 -68.48 -29.93
N TYR A 58 -17.47 -68.58 -28.84
CA TYR A 58 -17.63 -67.75 -27.65
C TYR A 58 -16.30 -67.14 -27.27
N LEU A 59 -16.34 -65.95 -26.67
CA LEU A 59 -15.21 -65.40 -25.95
C LEU A 59 -15.43 -65.70 -24.46
N ILE A 60 -14.42 -66.19 -23.76
CA ILE A 60 -14.52 -66.34 -22.30
C ILE A 60 -13.85 -65.13 -21.67
N ALA A 61 -14.58 -64.02 -21.49
CA ALA A 61 -13.97 -62.83 -20.88
C ALA A 61 -13.68 -63.03 -19.37
N GLY A 62 -14.48 -63.86 -18.70
CA GLY A 62 -14.35 -64.16 -17.27
C GLY A 62 -13.08 -64.94 -16.91
N ALA A 63 -12.51 -64.62 -15.74
CA ALA A 63 -11.28 -65.25 -15.24
C ALA A 63 -11.46 -66.68 -14.71
N SER A 64 -12.68 -67.06 -14.33
CA SER A 64 -13.00 -68.33 -13.68
C SER A 64 -14.14 -69.08 -14.39
N PRO A 65 -13.96 -69.49 -15.66
CA PRO A 65 -14.94 -70.33 -16.34
C PRO A 65 -15.07 -71.71 -15.68
N THR A 66 -16.21 -72.35 -15.89
CA THR A 66 -16.60 -73.63 -15.30
C THR A 66 -16.97 -74.65 -16.38
N GLY A 67 -17.21 -75.91 -15.98
CA GLY A 67 -17.53 -76.99 -16.92
C GLY A 67 -16.41 -77.24 -17.92
N ALA A 68 -16.75 -77.51 -19.18
CA ALA A 68 -15.77 -77.77 -20.25
C ALA A 68 -14.86 -76.58 -20.56
N TRP A 69 -15.18 -75.38 -20.07
CA TRP A 69 -14.38 -74.17 -20.26
C TRP A 69 -13.39 -73.91 -19.10
N ALA A 70 -13.39 -74.74 -18.06
CA ALA A 70 -12.52 -74.55 -16.90
C ALA A 70 -11.03 -74.43 -17.30
N GLY A 71 -10.38 -73.36 -16.82
CA GLY A 71 -8.97 -73.05 -17.14
C GLY A 71 -8.75 -72.31 -18.47
N TRP A 72 -9.81 -71.97 -19.23
CA TRP A 72 -9.71 -71.27 -20.52
C TRP A 72 -10.15 -69.80 -20.46
N GLY A 73 -10.05 -69.17 -19.29
CA GLY A 73 -10.33 -67.74 -19.14
C GLY A 73 -9.50 -66.90 -20.12
N GLY A 74 -10.13 -65.89 -20.72
CA GLY A 74 -9.57 -65.00 -21.74
C GLY A 74 -9.49 -65.59 -23.16
N ARG A 75 -9.87 -66.85 -23.37
CA ARG A 75 -9.71 -67.55 -24.66
C ARG A 75 -10.95 -67.46 -25.54
N VAL A 76 -10.73 -67.57 -26.84
CA VAL A 76 -11.80 -67.85 -27.81
C VAL A 76 -12.02 -69.35 -27.81
N VAL A 77 -13.28 -69.78 -27.71
CA VAL A 77 -13.64 -71.19 -27.78
C VAL A 77 -14.61 -71.44 -28.90
N ARG A 78 -14.52 -72.65 -29.47
CA ARG A 78 -15.44 -73.13 -30.50
C ARG A 78 -15.99 -74.49 -30.12
N TYR A 79 -17.26 -74.73 -30.39
CA TYR A 79 -17.84 -76.06 -30.32
C TYR A 79 -17.62 -76.81 -31.64
N GLN A 80 -17.07 -78.02 -31.53
CA GLN A 80 -16.78 -78.88 -32.68
C GLN A 80 -16.78 -80.36 -32.32
N ASP A 81 -17.41 -81.19 -33.16
CA ASP A 81 -17.37 -82.66 -33.09
C ASP A 81 -17.74 -83.20 -31.70
N GLY A 82 -18.69 -82.53 -31.03
CA GLY A 82 -19.14 -82.88 -29.68
C GLY A 82 -18.26 -82.38 -28.52
N ALA A 83 -17.22 -81.59 -28.80
CA ALA A 83 -16.28 -81.08 -27.81
C ALA A 83 -15.98 -79.58 -27.98
N TRP A 84 -15.49 -78.95 -26.92
CA TRP A 84 -15.00 -77.56 -26.99
C TRP A 84 -13.51 -77.53 -27.29
N ARG A 85 -13.11 -76.65 -28.21
CA ARG A 85 -11.70 -76.33 -28.48
C ARG A 85 -11.41 -74.91 -28.05
N SER A 86 -10.21 -74.66 -27.51
CA SER A 86 -9.79 -73.31 -27.09
C SER A 86 -8.62 -72.79 -27.92
N PHE A 87 -8.66 -71.47 -28.14
CA PHE A 87 -7.68 -70.72 -28.90
C PHE A 87 -7.18 -69.55 -28.04
N PRO A 88 -5.91 -69.55 -27.60
CA PRO A 88 -5.35 -68.45 -26.81
C PRO A 88 -5.14 -67.21 -27.69
N PRO A 89 -5.63 -66.03 -27.27
CA PRO A 89 -5.49 -64.81 -28.06
C PRO A 89 -4.07 -64.28 -28.04
N ARG A 90 -3.74 -63.46 -29.04
CA ARG A 90 -2.50 -62.67 -29.09
C ARG A 90 -2.83 -61.18 -29.08
N PRO A 91 -1.94 -60.33 -28.54
CA PRO A 91 -2.13 -58.88 -28.57
C PRO A 91 -2.52 -58.41 -29.99
N GLY A 92 -3.55 -57.57 -30.08
CA GLY A 92 -4.07 -57.04 -31.34
C GLY A 92 -5.14 -57.90 -32.04
N TRP A 93 -5.50 -59.07 -31.50
CA TRP A 93 -6.66 -59.81 -32.00
C TRP A 93 -7.93 -58.97 -31.88
N LEU A 94 -8.81 -59.11 -32.87
CA LEU A 94 -10.10 -58.46 -32.92
C LEU A 94 -11.21 -59.53 -32.90
N ALA A 95 -12.26 -59.29 -32.11
CA ALA A 95 -13.44 -60.14 -32.05
C ALA A 95 -14.69 -59.28 -32.06
N PHE A 96 -15.60 -59.51 -32.99
CA PHE A 96 -16.93 -58.92 -32.95
C PHE A 96 -17.81 -59.76 -32.02
N VAL A 97 -18.38 -59.12 -31.02
CA VAL A 97 -19.23 -59.76 -30.00
C VAL A 97 -20.68 -59.46 -30.38
N ALA A 98 -21.39 -60.48 -30.86
CA ALA A 98 -22.63 -60.31 -31.60
C ALA A 98 -23.82 -59.85 -30.74
N ASP A 99 -23.91 -60.33 -29.49
CA ASP A 99 -24.91 -59.93 -28.51
C ASP A 99 -24.79 -58.45 -28.09
N GLU A 100 -23.58 -57.91 -28.04
CA GLU A 100 -23.33 -56.49 -27.70
C GLU A 100 -23.27 -55.55 -28.90
N ALA A 101 -23.17 -56.09 -30.12
CA ALA A 101 -22.89 -55.35 -31.35
C ALA A 101 -21.65 -54.44 -31.21
N ASP A 102 -20.58 -54.95 -30.58
CA ASP A 102 -19.34 -54.21 -30.38
C ASP A 102 -18.09 -54.99 -30.80
N LEU A 103 -17.06 -54.25 -31.16
CA LEU A 103 -15.76 -54.80 -31.52
C LEU A 103 -14.85 -54.78 -30.29
N TYR A 104 -14.23 -55.91 -29.98
CA TYR A 104 -13.27 -56.04 -28.89
C TYR A 104 -11.86 -56.27 -29.43
N THR A 105 -10.86 -55.77 -28.71
CA THR A 105 -9.45 -56.04 -29.00
C THR A 105 -8.76 -56.64 -27.77
N TYR A 106 -7.90 -57.64 -27.99
CA TYR A 106 -7.07 -58.20 -26.93
C TYR A 106 -5.81 -57.35 -26.75
N THR A 107 -5.64 -56.76 -25.57
CA THR A 107 -4.53 -55.83 -25.26
C THR A 107 -3.21 -56.53 -24.92
N GLY A 108 -3.24 -57.87 -24.82
CA GLY A 108 -2.14 -58.67 -24.24
C GLY A 108 -2.32 -58.98 -22.77
N MET A 109 -3.28 -58.35 -22.10
CA MET A 109 -3.68 -58.67 -20.72
C MET A 109 -5.13 -59.15 -20.68
N ALA A 110 -6.04 -58.43 -21.33
CA ALA A 110 -7.47 -58.72 -21.35
C ALA A 110 -8.11 -58.27 -22.67
N TRP A 111 -9.34 -58.70 -22.91
CA TRP A 111 -10.18 -58.15 -23.95
C TRP A 111 -10.80 -56.82 -23.49
N ALA A 112 -10.72 -55.79 -24.32
CA ALA A 112 -11.30 -54.48 -24.07
C ALA A 112 -12.14 -54.03 -25.28
N SER A 113 -13.22 -53.29 -25.03
CA SER A 113 -14.00 -52.69 -26.13
C SER A 113 -13.10 -51.77 -26.94
N PHE A 114 -13.10 -51.93 -28.26
CA PHE A 114 -12.29 -51.14 -29.17
C PHE A 114 -12.56 -49.63 -28.99
N ARG A 115 -13.81 -49.23 -28.70
CA ARG A 115 -14.17 -47.83 -28.44
C ARG A 115 -13.45 -47.28 -27.21
N SER A 116 -13.36 -48.07 -26.14
CA SER A 116 -12.66 -47.67 -24.91
C SER A 116 -11.15 -47.54 -25.08
N THR A 117 -10.59 -48.17 -26.13
CA THR A 117 -9.16 -48.05 -26.45
C THR A 117 -8.82 -46.75 -27.21
N LEU A 118 -9.81 -46.06 -27.78
CA LEU A 118 -9.63 -44.75 -28.44
C LEU A 118 -9.49 -43.63 -27.41
N THR A 119 -8.35 -43.59 -26.73
CA THR A 119 -8.07 -42.63 -25.65
C THR A 119 -7.45 -41.32 -26.13
N VAL A 120 -6.88 -41.30 -27.34
CA VAL A 120 -6.15 -40.15 -27.89
C VAL A 120 -6.50 -39.95 -29.36
N LEU A 121 -6.97 -38.75 -29.70
CA LEU A 121 -7.10 -38.25 -31.07
C LEU A 121 -6.16 -37.06 -31.24
N GLN A 122 -5.14 -37.18 -32.08
CA GLN A 122 -4.13 -36.15 -32.29
C GLN A 122 -3.87 -35.93 -33.79
N ASN A 123 -3.41 -34.74 -34.15
CA ASN A 123 -3.06 -34.33 -35.52
C ASN A 123 -4.22 -34.46 -36.53
N LEU A 124 -5.46 -34.37 -36.05
CA LEU A 124 -6.63 -34.30 -36.92
C LEU A 124 -6.64 -32.94 -37.63
N THR A 125 -6.68 -32.97 -38.96
CA THR A 125 -6.81 -31.74 -39.76
C THR A 125 -8.23 -31.20 -39.74
N ARG A 126 -9.25 -32.05 -39.52
CA ARG A 126 -10.66 -31.68 -39.43
C ARG A 126 -11.42 -32.59 -38.46
N LEU A 127 -12.40 -32.05 -37.75
CA LEU A 127 -13.30 -32.78 -36.87
C LEU A 127 -14.72 -32.20 -36.95
N GLY A 128 -15.66 -33.00 -37.45
CA GLY A 128 -17.07 -32.65 -37.58
C GLY A 128 -17.95 -33.45 -36.64
N ILE A 129 -18.78 -32.80 -35.83
CA ILE A 129 -19.74 -33.43 -34.91
C ILE A 129 -21.16 -33.11 -35.36
N GLY A 130 -21.89 -34.11 -35.87
CA GLY A 130 -23.24 -33.91 -36.42
C GLY A 130 -23.29 -33.06 -37.70
N THR A 131 -22.13 -32.73 -38.27
CA THR A 131 -21.95 -31.94 -39.50
C THR A 131 -20.60 -32.23 -40.14
N THR A 132 -20.44 -31.91 -41.42
CA THR A 132 -19.16 -31.98 -42.13
C THR A 132 -18.29 -30.78 -41.74
N ALA A 133 -17.02 -31.03 -41.37
CA ALA A 133 -16.01 -29.99 -41.21
C ALA A 133 -15.29 -29.71 -42.53
N ASP A 134 -14.97 -28.45 -42.80
CA ASP A 134 -14.38 -27.99 -44.06
C ASP A 134 -13.07 -27.20 -43.85
N ALA A 135 -12.52 -26.60 -44.91
CA ALA A 135 -11.27 -25.84 -44.83
C ALA A 135 -11.42 -24.51 -44.08
N GLY A 136 -12.62 -23.90 -44.12
CA GLY A 136 -12.92 -22.66 -43.39
C GLY A 136 -13.31 -22.93 -41.94
N ASN A 137 -13.90 -24.08 -41.65
CA ASN A 137 -14.29 -24.54 -40.31
C ASN A 137 -13.68 -25.93 -40.02
N PRO A 138 -12.37 -26.03 -39.73
CA PRO A 138 -11.71 -27.30 -39.44
C PRO A 138 -12.29 -28.04 -38.24
N PHE A 139 -12.85 -27.30 -37.27
CA PHE A 139 -13.69 -27.84 -36.21
C PHE A 139 -15.12 -27.31 -36.41
N ALA A 140 -16.08 -28.21 -36.60
CA ALA A 140 -17.48 -27.85 -36.82
C ALA A 140 -18.41 -28.75 -36.02
N ALA A 141 -19.45 -28.17 -35.42
CA ALA A 141 -20.42 -28.92 -34.65
C ALA A 141 -21.85 -28.39 -34.89
N LYS A 142 -22.78 -29.29 -35.19
CA LYS A 142 -24.21 -28.99 -35.31
C LYS A 142 -24.95 -29.60 -34.13
N LEU A 143 -25.20 -28.77 -33.11
CA LEU A 143 -25.63 -29.18 -31.78
C LEU A 143 -26.67 -28.18 -31.23
N ASN A 144 -27.49 -28.63 -30.26
CA ASN A 144 -28.37 -27.74 -29.50
C ASN A 144 -27.65 -27.05 -28.31
N LYS A 145 -26.63 -27.72 -27.74
CA LYS A 145 -25.86 -27.24 -26.59
C LYS A 145 -24.46 -27.87 -26.62
N ALA A 146 -23.44 -27.10 -26.25
CA ALA A 146 -22.10 -27.59 -25.93
C ALA A 146 -21.83 -27.31 -24.45
N LEU A 147 -21.37 -28.33 -23.71
CA LEU A 147 -20.91 -28.18 -22.33
C LEU A 147 -19.40 -28.36 -22.31
N TRP A 148 -18.70 -27.35 -21.80
CA TRP A 148 -17.30 -27.45 -21.41
C TRP A 148 -17.25 -27.46 -19.90
N THR A 149 -16.62 -28.47 -19.32
CA THR A 149 -16.44 -28.61 -17.87
C THR A 149 -14.98 -28.85 -17.56
N ALA A 150 -14.53 -28.35 -16.42
CA ALA A 150 -13.21 -28.67 -15.91
C ALA A 150 -13.13 -30.15 -15.53
N LEU A 151 -11.95 -30.73 -15.71
CA LEU A 151 -11.60 -31.99 -15.07
C LEU A 151 -11.43 -31.72 -13.58
N THR A 152 -12.19 -32.42 -12.75
CA THR A 152 -12.16 -32.19 -11.29
C THR A 152 -10.85 -32.68 -10.69
N THR A 153 -10.53 -32.22 -9.47
CA THR A 153 -9.37 -32.70 -8.73
C THR A 153 -9.44 -34.21 -8.43
N GLY A 154 -10.63 -34.74 -8.18
CA GLY A 154 -10.87 -36.17 -7.98
C GLY A 154 -10.62 -37.02 -9.25
N GLU A 155 -10.71 -36.41 -10.43
CA GLU A 155 -10.42 -37.04 -11.72
C GLU A 155 -8.99 -36.74 -12.22
N GLY A 156 -8.14 -36.14 -11.36
CA GLY A 156 -6.74 -35.80 -11.70
C GLY A 156 -6.57 -34.47 -12.42
N GLY A 157 -7.61 -33.63 -12.50
CA GLY A 157 -7.55 -32.28 -13.05
C GLY A 157 -7.30 -31.18 -12.01
N THR A 158 -7.32 -29.93 -12.45
CA THR A 158 -7.14 -28.76 -11.57
C THR A 158 -8.46 -28.19 -11.04
N GLY A 159 -9.61 -28.62 -11.58
CA GLY A 159 -10.90 -27.99 -11.32
C GLY A 159 -11.12 -26.65 -12.06
N ASP A 160 -10.10 -26.13 -12.75
CA ASP A 160 -10.20 -24.90 -13.55
C ASP A 160 -10.57 -25.23 -15.01
N LEU A 161 -11.45 -24.43 -15.60
CA LEU A 161 -11.72 -24.44 -17.04
C LEU A 161 -11.24 -23.13 -17.67
N ARG A 162 -10.43 -23.21 -18.73
CA ARG A 162 -9.99 -22.06 -19.53
C ARG A 162 -10.13 -22.37 -21.02
N THR A 163 -10.74 -21.45 -21.77
CA THR A 163 -10.69 -21.46 -23.23
C THR A 163 -9.58 -20.53 -23.68
N THR A 164 -8.45 -21.09 -24.08
CA THR A 164 -7.30 -20.30 -24.54
C THR A 164 -7.36 -20.17 -26.05
N LEU A 165 -7.39 -18.94 -26.54
CA LEU A 165 -7.41 -18.60 -27.96
C LEU A 165 -6.15 -17.78 -28.25
N ASN A 166 -5.53 -17.97 -29.42
CA ASN A 166 -4.32 -17.25 -29.82
C ASN A 166 -4.42 -16.76 -31.26
N LYS A 167 -3.96 -15.54 -31.52
CA LYS A 167 -3.78 -14.97 -32.87
C LYS A 167 -2.30 -14.74 -33.14
N GLN A 168 -1.93 -14.74 -34.41
CA GLN A 168 -0.53 -14.63 -34.84
C GLN A 168 0.11 -13.29 -34.49
N ALA A 169 -0.62 -12.19 -34.66
CA ALA A 169 -0.14 -10.84 -34.39
C ALA A 169 -1.29 -9.89 -34.02
N ALA A 170 -0.94 -8.69 -33.55
CA ALA A 170 -1.90 -7.68 -33.10
C ALA A 170 -2.95 -7.33 -34.17
N GLY A 171 -2.52 -7.18 -35.43
CA GLY A 171 -3.42 -6.84 -36.54
C GLY A 171 -4.43 -7.92 -36.94
N ASN A 172 -4.31 -9.14 -36.41
CA ASN A 172 -5.26 -10.22 -36.68
C ASN A 172 -6.49 -10.15 -35.79
N VAL A 173 -7.48 -10.98 -36.10
CA VAL A 173 -8.74 -11.09 -35.35
C VAL A 173 -8.71 -12.35 -34.49
N LEU A 174 -9.00 -12.18 -33.20
CA LEU A 174 -9.34 -13.26 -32.28
C LEU A 174 -10.65 -12.87 -31.62
N SER A 175 -11.72 -13.61 -31.88
CA SER A 175 -13.04 -13.24 -31.36
C SER A 175 -13.98 -14.42 -31.19
N LEU A 176 -15.01 -14.17 -30.38
CA LEU A 176 -16.25 -14.92 -30.39
C LEU A 176 -17.24 -14.16 -31.27
N LEU A 177 -17.60 -14.76 -32.40
CA LEU A 177 -18.56 -14.20 -33.37
C LEU A 177 -19.95 -14.80 -33.12
N PHE A 178 -20.94 -13.94 -32.90
CA PHE A 178 -22.34 -14.31 -32.73
C PHE A 178 -23.10 -14.03 -34.02
N GLN A 179 -23.81 -15.03 -34.53
CA GLN A 179 -24.46 -14.97 -35.84
C GLN A 179 -25.96 -15.34 -35.76
N SER A 180 -26.74 -14.82 -36.70
CA SER A 180 -28.11 -15.27 -36.98
C SER A 180 -28.26 -15.47 -38.49
N GLY A 181 -28.78 -16.62 -38.92
CA GLY A 181 -28.89 -16.97 -40.34
C GLY A 181 -27.56 -16.89 -41.09
N PHE A 182 -26.45 -17.32 -40.47
CA PHE A 182 -25.09 -17.22 -41.01
C PHE A 182 -24.56 -15.80 -41.25
N SER A 183 -25.19 -14.78 -40.69
CA SER A 183 -24.76 -13.38 -40.78
C SER A 183 -24.34 -12.86 -39.40
N GLY A 184 -23.18 -12.19 -39.32
CA GLY A 184 -22.61 -11.65 -38.08
C GLY A 184 -23.49 -10.58 -37.44
N ARG A 185 -23.65 -10.61 -36.11
CA ARG A 185 -24.48 -9.64 -35.37
C ARG A 185 -23.73 -8.99 -34.21
N ALA A 186 -22.91 -9.76 -33.51
CA ALA A 186 -22.05 -9.26 -32.44
C ALA A 186 -20.72 -9.98 -32.45
N GLU A 187 -19.69 -9.32 -31.96
CA GLU A 187 -18.33 -9.84 -31.90
C GLU A 187 -17.65 -9.34 -30.60
N LEU A 188 -17.07 -10.27 -29.84
CA LEU A 188 -16.29 -9.98 -28.63
C LEU A 188 -14.87 -10.52 -28.82
N GLY A 189 -13.85 -9.66 -28.72
CA GLY A 189 -12.46 -10.12 -28.80
C GLY A 189 -11.43 -9.04 -29.13
N LEU A 190 -10.24 -9.50 -29.53
CA LEU A 190 -9.09 -8.71 -29.94
C LEU A 190 -9.13 -8.54 -31.47
N THR A 191 -9.75 -7.46 -31.94
CA THR A 191 -10.12 -7.31 -33.36
C THR A 191 -9.35 -6.17 -34.03
N GLY A 192 -8.25 -6.51 -34.72
CA GLY A 192 -7.40 -5.56 -35.45
C GLY A 192 -6.31 -4.89 -34.59
N ASP A 193 -6.35 -5.09 -33.29
CA ASP A 193 -5.28 -4.83 -32.32
C ASP A 193 -5.47 -5.70 -31.07
N ASP A 194 -4.69 -5.43 -30.01
CA ASP A 194 -4.70 -6.20 -28.76
C ASP A 194 -5.61 -5.61 -27.67
N ASP A 195 -6.49 -4.67 -28.02
CA ASP A 195 -7.48 -4.15 -27.09
C ASP A 195 -8.72 -5.04 -27.08
N LEU A 196 -9.33 -5.23 -25.91
CA LEU A 196 -10.57 -6.00 -25.80
C LEU A 196 -11.74 -5.15 -26.28
N ARG A 197 -12.47 -5.63 -27.29
CA ARG A 197 -13.53 -4.88 -27.96
C ARG A 197 -14.84 -5.66 -27.98
N VAL A 198 -15.95 -4.93 -27.91
CA VAL A 198 -17.29 -5.41 -28.26
C VAL A 198 -17.79 -4.63 -29.45
N LYS A 199 -18.14 -5.34 -30.52
CA LYS A 199 -18.66 -4.76 -31.76
C LYS A 199 -20.01 -5.37 -32.11
N VAL A 200 -20.88 -4.57 -32.72
CA VAL A 200 -22.20 -5.00 -33.20
C VAL A 200 -22.42 -4.60 -34.65
N SER A 201 -23.25 -5.36 -35.35
CA SER A 201 -23.61 -5.10 -36.74
C SER A 201 -25.08 -5.42 -36.99
N GLY A 202 -25.78 -4.51 -37.67
CA GLY A 202 -27.17 -4.70 -38.08
C GLY A 202 -27.32 -5.51 -39.37
N ASP A 203 -26.32 -5.45 -40.26
CA ASP A 203 -26.32 -6.02 -41.61
C ASP A 203 -25.30 -7.16 -41.79
N GLY A 204 -24.40 -7.36 -40.82
CA GLY A 204 -23.29 -8.32 -40.87
C GLY A 204 -22.06 -7.86 -41.65
N GLY A 205 -22.10 -6.67 -42.24
CA GLY A 205 -20.97 -6.07 -42.98
C GLY A 205 -20.43 -4.80 -42.31
N THR A 206 -21.32 -3.90 -41.89
CA THR A 206 -20.99 -2.66 -41.20
C THR A 206 -20.88 -2.92 -39.70
N TRP A 207 -19.67 -2.84 -39.17
CA TRP A 207 -19.39 -3.07 -37.75
C TRP A 207 -19.23 -1.75 -36.98
N ARG A 208 -19.85 -1.68 -35.80
CA ARG A 208 -19.79 -0.54 -34.88
C ARG A 208 -19.17 -0.99 -33.58
N GLU A 209 -18.13 -0.31 -33.12
CA GLU A 209 -17.56 -0.55 -31.80
C GLU A 209 -18.43 0.06 -30.72
N ALA A 210 -18.87 -0.77 -29.78
CA ALA A 210 -19.70 -0.36 -28.65
C ALA A 210 -18.87 -0.13 -27.39
N LEU A 211 -17.83 -0.93 -27.19
CA LEU A 211 -16.97 -0.91 -26.01
C LEU A 211 -15.54 -1.26 -26.41
N ARG A 212 -14.59 -0.55 -25.81
CA ARG A 212 -13.16 -0.84 -25.89
C ARG A 212 -12.55 -0.78 -24.50
N VAL A 213 -11.69 -1.75 -24.19
CA VAL A 213 -10.83 -1.72 -23.01
C VAL A 213 -9.40 -1.55 -23.49
N ASP A 214 -8.76 -0.45 -23.08
CA ASP A 214 -7.37 -0.17 -23.39
C ASP A 214 -6.47 -1.16 -22.66
N ARG A 215 -5.58 -1.84 -23.40
CA ARG A 215 -4.71 -2.89 -22.85
C ARG A 215 -3.64 -2.41 -21.88
N ASN A 216 -3.25 -1.14 -21.93
CA ASN A 216 -2.15 -0.61 -21.10
C ASN A 216 -2.65 -0.08 -19.76
N THR A 217 -3.88 0.46 -19.74
CA THR A 217 -4.47 1.13 -18.59
C THR A 217 -5.59 0.33 -17.94
N GLY A 218 -6.20 -0.61 -18.66
CA GLY A 218 -7.44 -1.27 -18.25
C GLY A 218 -8.65 -0.33 -18.30
N GLY A 219 -8.50 0.87 -18.88
CA GLY A 219 -9.55 1.87 -18.98
C GLY A 219 -10.64 1.42 -19.96
N LEU A 220 -11.90 1.58 -19.53
CA LEU A 220 -13.07 1.32 -20.36
C LEU A 220 -13.49 2.61 -21.06
N ASP A 221 -13.59 2.56 -22.39
CA ASP A 221 -14.13 3.64 -23.21
C ASP A 221 -15.38 3.21 -23.98
N PHE A 222 -16.35 4.11 -24.03
CA PHE A 222 -17.49 4.00 -24.92
C PHE A 222 -17.12 4.67 -26.25
N ALA A 223 -16.59 3.86 -27.16
CA ALA A 223 -16.04 4.32 -28.44
C ALA A 223 -17.09 4.82 -29.45
N ALA A 224 -18.39 4.74 -29.12
CA ALA A 224 -19.45 5.29 -29.97
C ALA A 224 -19.25 6.81 -30.14
N ALA A 225 -19.23 7.26 -31.40
CA ALA A 225 -19.18 8.67 -31.75
C ALA A 225 -20.37 9.43 -31.14
N GLU A 226 -20.15 10.68 -30.76
CA GLU A 226 -21.21 11.56 -30.27
C GLU A 226 -22.27 11.75 -31.36
N ALA A 227 -23.55 11.53 -31.01
CA ALA A 227 -24.66 11.79 -31.92
C ALA A 227 -25.07 13.27 -31.87
N SER A 228 -25.49 13.85 -32.99
CA SER A 228 -26.01 15.22 -33.04
C SER A 228 -27.52 15.20 -33.25
N ALA A 229 -28.25 16.01 -32.48
CA ALA A 229 -29.68 16.22 -32.67
C ALA A 229 -30.05 17.71 -32.57
N PRO A 230 -30.87 18.24 -33.49
CA PRO A 230 -31.32 19.62 -33.41
C PRO A 230 -32.33 19.81 -32.28
N ILE A 231 -32.33 21.00 -31.68
CA ILE A 231 -33.36 21.42 -30.72
C ILE A 231 -34.72 21.46 -31.43
N ALA A 232 -35.71 20.78 -30.85
CA ALA A 232 -37.10 20.72 -31.31
C ALA A 232 -38.03 20.47 -30.09
N GLY A 233 -39.35 20.58 -30.27
CA GLY A 233 -40.32 20.33 -29.21
C GLY A 233 -40.13 18.96 -28.54
N THR A 234 -39.99 17.91 -29.33
CA THR A 234 -39.51 16.60 -28.87
C THR A 234 -38.18 16.30 -29.52
N VAL A 235 -37.15 16.09 -28.70
CA VAL A 235 -35.85 15.59 -29.17
C VAL A 235 -35.76 14.12 -28.75
N ASP A 236 -36.04 13.18 -29.66
CA ASP A 236 -36.02 11.75 -29.32
C ASP A 236 -34.59 11.24 -29.07
N LEU A 237 -34.13 11.39 -27.83
CA LEU A 237 -32.84 10.89 -27.38
C LEU A 237 -32.80 9.36 -27.31
N GLY A 238 -33.97 8.74 -27.19
CA GLY A 238 -34.15 7.30 -27.10
C GLY A 238 -33.81 6.57 -28.40
N GLY A 239 -34.20 7.16 -29.52
CA GLY A 239 -33.88 6.69 -30.87
C GLY A 239 -32.42 6.90 -31.28
N LEU A 240 -31.66 7.74 -30.56
CA LEU A 240 -30.24 7.95 -30.83
C LEU A 240 -29.40 6.77 -30.33
N GLY A 241 -28.54 6.24 -31.19
CA GLY A 241 -27.68 5.08 -30.91
C GLY A 241 -26.40 5.38 -30.13
N ALA A 242 -26.27 6.56 -29.51
CA ALA A 242 -25.06 6.98 -28.79
C ALA A 242 -25.36 7.42 -27.35
N LEU A 243 -24.41 7.17 -26.45
CA LEU A 243 -24.47 7.64 -25.05
C LEU A 243 -24.26 9.16 -24.96
N ARG A 244 -23.32 9.69 -25.75
CA ARG A 244 -23.01 11.12 -25.84
C ARG A 244 -23.84 11.75 -26.95
N VAL A 245 -24.52 12.85 -26.64
CA VAL A 245 -25.36 13.59 -27.59
C VAL A 245 -25.07 15.09 -27.51
N VAL A 246 -24.83 15.72 -28.65
CA VAL A 246 -24.80 17.17 -28.78
C VAL A 246 -26.16 17.68 -29.25
N LEU A 247 -26.71 18.64 -28.51
CA LEU A 247 -27.93 19.35 -28.89
C LEU A 247 -27.59 20.69 -29.56
N THR A 248 -28.09 20.85 -30.78
CA THR A 248 -27.72 21.98 -31.65
C THR A 248 -28.87 22.92 -31.97
N GLY A 249 -28.58 24.22 -31.99
CA GLY A 249 -29.57 25.26 -32.29
C GLY A 249 -30.21 25.88 -31.06
N SER A 250 -31.33 26.55 -31.28
CA SER A 250 -32.12 27.27 -30.27
C SER A 250 -33.60 26.93 -30.42
N GLY A 251 -34.39 27.09 -29.35
CA GLY A 251 -35.83 26.80 -29.37
C GLY A 251 -36.30 26.25 -28.03
N THR A 252 -37.45 25.57 -28.04
CA THR A 252 -38.05 24.98 -26.84
C THR A 252 -38.06 23.46 -26.95
N VAL A 253 -37.61 22.77 -25.91
CA VAL A 253 -37.73 21.32 -25.75
C VAL A 253 -38.71 21.02 -24.63
N THR A 254 -39.75 20.26 -24.93
CA THR A 254 -40.77 19.81 -23.98
C THR A 254 -40.64 18.32 -23.65
N SER A 255 -39.88 17.55 -24.42
CA SER A 255 -39.67 16.11 -24.16
C SER A 255 -38.38 15.60 -24.81
N PHE A 256 -37.78 14.57 -24.20
CA PHE A 256 -36.65 13.82 -24.77
C PHE A 256 -37.06 12.48 -25.43
N GLY A 257 -38.36 12.31 -25.73
CA GLY A 257 -38.93 11.09 -26.28
C GLY A 257 -39.55 10.20 -25.21
N THR A 258 -39.80 8.93 -25.55
CA THR A 258 -40.50 7.95 -24.66
C THR A 258 -39.77 6.63 -24.51
N ALA A 259 -38.55 6.49 -25.03
CA ALA A 259 -37.81 5.24 -24.92
C ALA A 259 -37.43 4.96 -23.45
N PRO A 260 -37.79 3.80 -22.89
CA PRO A 260 -37.55 3.51 -21.48
C PRO A 260 -36.11 3.08 -21.21
N ASN A 261 -35.66 3.26 -19.97
CA ASN A 261 -34.38 2.77 -19.43
C ASN A 261 -33.17 3.23 -20.26
N ARG A 262 -33.01 4.54 -20.43
CA ARG A 262 -31.87 5.15 -21.14
C ARG A 262 -31.11 6.10 -20.24
N VAL A 263 -29.83 6.30 -20.56
CA VAL A 263 -28.95 7.34 -20.00
C VAL A 263 -28.30 8.07 -21.16
N ARG A 264 -28.20 9.40 -21.07
CA ARG A 264 -27.55 10.26 -22.07
C ARG A 264 -26.70 11.32 -21.39
N LEU A 265 -25.50 11.50 -21.92
CA LEU A 265 -24.59 12.60 -21.58
C LEU A 265 -24.77 13.68 -22.65
N LEU A 266 -25.30 14.82 -22.25
CA LEU A 266 -25.67 15.90 -23.14
C LEU A 266 -24.66 17.04 -23.07
N ARG A 267 -24.39 17.67 -24.20
CA ARG A 267 -23.85 19.04 -24.27
C ARG A 267 -24.69 19.92 -25.17
N PHE A 268 -24.79 21.20 -24.82
CA PHE A 268 -25.56 22.19 -25.58
C PHE A 268 -24.61 23.12 -26.32
N THR A 269 -24.96 23.46 -27.57
CA THR A 269 -24.17 24.41 -28.39
C THR A 269 -24.82 25.78 -28.53
N GLY A 270 -26.05 25.95 -28.03
CA GLY A 270 -26.82 27.19 -28.13
C GLY A 270 -27.83 27.32 -27.00
N ALA A 271 -28.59 28.43 -27.03
CA ALA A 271 -29.60 28.73 -26.04
C ALA A 271 -30.95 28.09 -26.41
N ALA A 272 -31.36 27.09 -25.65
CA ALA A 272 -32.66 26.45 -25.74
C ALA A 272 -33.37 26.50 -24.39
N THR A 273 -34.70 26.58 -24.40
CA THR A 273 -35.52 26.47 -23.20
C THR A 273 -35.96 25.02 -23.04
N LEU A 274 -35.44 24.33 -22.04
CA LEU A 274 -36.00 23.07 -21.58
C LEU A 274 -37.21 23.40 -20.70
N THR A 275 -38.39 22.96 -21.11
CA THR A 275 -39.63 23.17 -20.37
C THR A 275 -39.82 22.03 -19.38
N HIS A 276 -39.97 22.37 -18.10
CA HIS A 276 -40.22 21.38 -17.07
C HIS A 276 -41.65 20.85 -17.15
N ASP A 277 -41.78 19.53 -17.15
CA ASP A 277 -43.02 18.83 -16.92
C ASP A 277 -42.73 17.52 -16.17
N ALA A 278 -43.38 17.30 -15.04
CA ALA A 278 -43.05 16.18 -14.15
C ALA A 278 -43.30 14.79 -14.79
N ALA A 279 -44.15 14.72 -15.82
CA ALA A 279 -44.55 13.47 -16.48
C ALA A 279 -43.75 13.17 -17.75
N SER A 280 -43.17 14.18 -18.39
CA SER A 280 -42.47 14.03 -19.68
C SER A 280 -41.01 14.49 -19.68
N LEU A 281 -40.67 15.57 -18.97
CA LEU A 281 -39.31 16.09 -18.85
C LEU A 281 -39.09 16.76 -17.48
N ALA A 282 -38.70 15.96 -16.49
CA ALA A 282 -38.38 16.44 -15.16
C ALA A 282 -37.00 17.12 -15.17
N LEU A 283 -36.92 18.36 -14.69
CA LEU A 283 -35.69 19.15 -14.64
C LEU A 283 -35.30 19.43 -13.18
N PRO A 284 -33.99 19.59 -12.87
CA PRO A 284 -33.56 19.98 -11.54
C PRO A 284 -34.22 21.29 -11.11
N GLY A 285 -34.77 21.32 -9.90
CA GLY A 285 -35.45 22.50 -9.35
C GLY A 285 -36.92 22.69 -9.73
N GLY A 286 -37.49 21.81 -10.56
CA GLY A 286 -38.90 21.88 -10.94
C GLY A 286 -39.29 23.12 -11.75
N ALA A 287 -38.34 23.73 -12.46
CA ALA A 287 -38.55 24.93 -13.26
C ALA A 287 -37.91 24.79 -14.65
N ASN A 288 -38.39 25.60 -15.59
CA ASN A 288 -37.79 25.67 -16.93
C ASN A 288 -36.32 26.09 -16.86
N LEU A 289 -35.49 25.50 -17.72
CA LEU A 289 -34.06 25.78 -17.79
C LEU A 289 -33.70 26.34 -19.15
N VAL A 290 -33.10 27.54 -19.17
CA VAL A 290 -32.50 28.09 -20.38
C VAL A 290 -31.04 27.63 -20.44
N THR A 291 -30.70 26.91 -21.49
CA THR A 291 -29.34 26.43 -21.74
C THR A 291 -28.46 27.53 -22.34
N ALA A 292 -27.16 27.32 -22.28
CA ALA A 292 -26.14 28.10 -22.98
C ALA A 292 -25.15 27.17 -23.68
N ALA A 293 -24.37 27.74 -24.61
CA ALA A 293 -23.28 27.01 -25.23
C ALA A 293 -22.28 26.54 -24.16
N GLY A 294 -21.94 25.25 -24.17
CA GLY A 294 -21.04 24.63 -23.20
C GLY A 294 -21.73 24.06 -21.96
N ASP A 295 -23.05 24.27 -21.78
CA ASP A 295 -23.78 23.59 -20.71
C ASP A 295 -23.80 22.08 -20.96
N THR A 296 -23.79 21.30 -19.88
CA THR A 296 -23.83 19.83 -19.93
C THR A 296 -24.91 19.28 -19.00
N ALA A 297 -25.44 18.11 -19.33
CA ALA A 297 -26.47 17.48 -18.52
C ALA A 297 -26.42 15.95 -18.60
N VAL A 298 -26.89 15.29 -17.55
CA VAL A 298 -27.16 13.86 -17.53
C VAL A 298 -28.67 13.66 -17.53
N ALA A 299 -29.19 13.06 -18.60
CA ALA A 299 -30.60 12.75 -18.74
C ALA A 299 -30.83 11.23 -18.69
N VAL A 300 -31.81 10.81 -17.91
CA VAL A 300 -32.19 9.40 -17.76
C VAL A 300 -33.67 9.21 -18.05
N SER A 301 -34.05 8.11 -18.66
CA SER A 301 -35.45 7.70 -18.75
C SER A 301 -35.72 6.47 -17.90
N ASP A 302 -36.87 6.46 -17.23
CA ASP A 302 -37.31 5.35 -16.40
C ASP A 302 -37.98 4.24 -17.22
N ALA A 303 -38.53 3.22 -16.53
CA ALA A 303 -39.21 2.11 -17.17
C ALA A 303 -40.51 2.52 -17.89
N ALA A 304 -41.09 3.67 -17.54
CA ALA A 304 -42.27 4.23 -18.21
C ALA A 304 -41.90 5.12 -19.42
N GLY A 305 -40.61 5.43 -19.61
CA GLY A 305 -40.14 6.29 -20.69
C GLY A 305 -40.15 7.77 -20.35
N THR A 306 -40.42 8.13 -19.09
CA THR A 306 -40.36 9.53 -18.63
C THR A 306 -38.92 9.95 -18.44
N TRP A 307 -38.54 11.10 -19.02
CA TRP A 307 -37.18 11.61 -18.93
C TRP A 307 -37.00 12.54 -17.73
N ARG A 308 -35.86 12.38 -17.04
CA ARG A 308 -35.40 13.24 -15.96
C ARG A 308 -33.97 13.66 -16.22
N VAL A 309 -33.73 14.96 -16.19
CA VAL A 309 -32.37 15.50 -16.07
C VAL A 309 -31.99 15.39 -14.61
N VAL A 310 -31.04 14.50 -14.30
CA VAL A 310 -30.60 14.22 -12.92
C VAL A 310 -29.41 15.07 -12.50
N ASP A 311 -28.65 15.55 -13.48
CA ASP A 311 -27.56 16.49 -13.26
C ASP A 311 -27.51 17.49 -14.42
N TYR A 312 -27.18 18.72 -14.10
CA TYR A 312 -27.04 19.80 -15.07
C TYR A 312 -25.97 20.77 -14.59
N ALA A 313 -24.93 20.94 -15.38
CA ALA A 313 -23.85 21.87 -15.11
C ALA A 313 -23.88 23.01 -16.12
N ARG A 314 -23.99 24.24 -15.61
CA ARG A 314 -23.84 25.45 -16.42
C ARG A 314 -22.37 25.63 -16.77
N ALA A 315 -22.06 26.03 -18.00
CA ALA A 315 -20.72 26.42 -18.42
C ALA A 315 -20.13 27.54 -17.54
N SER A 316 -21.01 28.40 -17.00
CA SER A 316 -20.62 29.47 -16.06
C SER A 316 -20.24 28.99 -14.66
N GLY A 317 -20.45 27.71 -14.32
CA GLY A 317 -20.28 27.16 -12.98
C GLY A 317 -21.35 27.59 -11.97
N LYS A 318 -22.35 28.37 -12.40
CA LYS A 318 -23.46 28.80 -11.54
C LYS A 318 -24.39 27.62 -11.22
N ALA A 319 -24.90 27.60 -9.99
CA ALA A 319 -25.89 26.62 -9.56
C ALA A 319 -27.18 26.72 -10.40
N VAL A 320 -27.81 25.57 -10.65
CA VAL A 320 -29.06 25.46 -11.41
C VAL A 320 -30.24 26.03 -10.64
N THR A 321 -30.26 25.74 -9.35
CA THR A 321 -31.14 26.32 -8.33
C THR A 321 -30.28 26.93 -7.24
N GLY A 322 -30.68 28.09 -6.71
CA GLY A 322 -30.05 28.61 -5.50
C GLY A 322 -30.29 27.66 -4.32
N PRO A 323 -29.35 27.57 -3.35
CA PRO A 323 -29.58 26.80 -2.12
C PRO A 323 -30.78 27.36 -1.36
N ALA A 324 -31.57 26.49 -0.73
CA ALA A 324 -32.60 26.96 0.19
C ALA A 324 -31.95 27.70 1.36
N ALA A 325 -32.65 28.68 1.96
CA ALA A 325 -32.09 29.44 3.08
C ALA A 325 -31.62 28.55 4.25
N ALA A 326 -32.26 27.38 4.45
CA ALA A 326 -31.89 26.38 5.45
C ALA A 326 -30.65 25.53 5.08
N GLU A 327 -30.27 25.48 3.80
CA GLU A 327 -29.09 24.74 3.32
C GLU A 327 -27.82 25.60 3.33
N ILE A 328 -27.97 26.92 3.50
CA ILE A 328 -26.88 27.86 3.76
C ILE A 328 -26.56 27.81 5.27
N LEU A 329 -26.17 26.64 5.77
CA LEU A 329 -25.81 26.40 7.17
C LEU A 329 -24.31 26.06 7.30
N ASP A 330 -23.44 26.82 6.65
CA ASP A 330 -22.02 26.82 7.02
C ASP A 330 -21.33 28.15 6.72
N ALA A 331 -21.22 28.99 7.75
CA ALA A 331 -20.22 30.05 7.84
C ALA A 331 -19.39 29.88 9.12
N SER A 332 -19.16 28.63 9.55
CA SER A 332 -18.39 28.35 10.76
C SER A 332 -16.93 27.95 10.51
N GLY A 333 -16.54 27.68 9.25
CA GLY A 333 -15.18 27.19 8.94
C GLY A 333 -14.23 28.17 8.24
N SER A 334 -14.66 28.91 7.21
CA SER A 334 -13.76 29.79 6.46
C SER A 334 -14.52 30.83 5.62
N GLY A 335 -14.59 32.05 6.13
CA GLY A 335 -15.10 33.29 5.51
C GLY A 335 -15.27 33.37 3.99
N ARG A 336 -16.38 32.82 3.46
CA ARG A 336 -16.93 33.24 2.17
C ARG A 336 -18.45 33.38 2.26
N SER A 337 -18.90 34.60 2.51
CA SER A 337 -20.29 35.01 2.27
C SER A 337 -20.58 34.83 0.77
N VAL A 338 -21.45 33.88 0.43
CA VAL A 338 -21.90 33.65 -0.95
C VAL A 338 -22.81 34.81 -1.34
N LEU A 339 -22.29 35.75 -2.14
CA LEU A 339 -23.07 36.81 -2.77
C LEU A 339 -23.79 36.25 -4.00
N THR A 340 -25.12 36.16 -3.95
CA THR A 340 -25.95 35.97 -5.16
C THR A 340 -26.65 37.29 -5.48
N GLY A 341 -26.41 37.84 -6.68
CA GLY A 341 -27.10 39.03 -7.20
C GLY A 341 -27.38 38.92 -8.69
N SER A 342 -28.53 39.46 -9.14
CA SER A 342 -28.92 39.60 -10.54
C SER A 342 -28.34 40.90 -11.14
N PRO A 343 -28.03 40.97 -12.46
CA PRO A 343 -27.40 42.13 -13.09
C PRO A 343 -28.19 43.45 -13.00
N SER A 344 -29.48 43.43 -12.65
CA SER A 344 -30.36 44.60 -12.75
C SER A 344 -30.51 45.43 -11.46
N THR A 345 -30.02 44.98 -10.30
CA THR A 345 -30.31 45.66 -9.02
C THR A 345 -29.13 45.90 -8.09
N GLY A 346 -27.91 45.61 -8.52
CA GLY A 346 -26.72 45.85 -7.69
C GLY A 346 -26.68 44.95 -6.45
N ALA A 347 -25.49 44.52 -6.06
CA ALA A 347 -25.33 43.70 -4.87
C ALA A 347 -25.54 44.57 -3.61
N GLY A 348 -26.75 44.55 -3.06
CA GLY A 348 -27.01 45.02 -1.70
C GLY A 348 -26.42 44.00 -0.71
N ALA A 349 -25.31 44.34 -0.07
CA ALA A 349 -24.63 43.42 0.86
C ALA A 349 -25.46 43.04 2.09
N LEU A 350 -26.61 43.68 2.32
CA LEU A 350 -27.58 43.30 3.35
C LEU A 350 -28.98 43.70 2.86
N GLY A 351 -29.68 42.79 2.20
CA GLY A 351 -31.12 42.92 1.97
C GLY A 351 -31.87 42.77 3.29
N VAL A 352 -31.94 43.82 4.11
CA VAL A 352 -32.90 43.89 5.20
C VAL A 352 -34.13 44.66 4.71
N GLY A 353 -35.23 43.93 4.48
CA GLY A 353 -36.54 44.56 4.27
C GLY A 353 -36.90 45.44 5.47
N ALA A 354 -37.70 46.47 5.24
CA ALA A 354 -37.96 47.62 6.11
C ALA A 354 -38.51 47.33 7.54
N ALA A 355 -38.58 46.07 8.00
CA ALA A 355 -39.22 45.69 9.26
C ALA A 355 -38.38 44.80 10.20
N ASN A 356 -37.18 44.33 9.81
CA ASN A 356 -36.39 43.42 10.66
C ASN A 356 -35.04 44.02 11.05
N ILE A 357 -34.77 44.08 12.36
CA ILE A 357 -33.50 44.54 12.94
C ILE A 357 -32.53 43.33 12.97
N PRO A 358 -31.41 43.33 12.24
CA PRO A 358 -30.45 42.24 12.30
C PRO A 358 -29.68 42.27 13.63
N THR A 359 -29.61 41.13 14.30
CA THR A 359 -28.69 40.89 15.41
C THR A 359 -27.39 40.28 14.88
N PHE A 360 -26.30 41.04 14.91
CA PHE A 360 -24.98 40.54 14.55
C PHE A 360 -24.29 40.00 15.81
N ALA A 361 -23.92 38.72 15.81
CA ALA A 361 -23.18 38.10 16.92
C ALA A 361 -21.72 38.61 17.02
N GLY A 362 -21.25 39.36 16.03
CA GLY A 362 -19.97 40.05 16.00
C GLY A 362 -19.73 40.67 14.64
N VAL A 363 -19.23 41.91 14.60
CA VAL A 363 -18.80 42.59 13.37
C VAL A 363 -17.29 42.67 13.41
N ASN A 364 -16.60 41.96 12.52
CA ASN A 364 -15.15 42.04 12.38
C ASN A 364 -14.81 42.76 11.07
N VAL A 365 -14.29 43.99 11.18
CA VAL A 365 -13.86 44.80 10.02
C VAL A 365 -12.34 44.77 9.98
N VAL A 366 -11.78 43.94 9.10
CA VAL A 366 -10.33 43.91 8.84
C VAL A 366 -10.10 44.43 7.43
N ALA A 367 -9.64 45.67 7.30
CA ALA A 367 -9.25 46.25 6.02
C ALA A 367 -7.95 47.05 6.19
N SER A 368 -6.95 46.72 5.38
CA SER A 368 -5.70 47.46 5.31
C SER A 368 -5.92 48.81 4.61
N GLY A 369 -5.93 49.91 5.37
CA GLY A 369 -5.81 51.27 4.83
C GLY A 369 -7.09 52.10 4.69
N PHE A 370 -8.04 52.02 5.63
CA PHE A 370 -9.24 52.89 5.63
C PHE A 370 -9.27 53.86 6.82
N ASP A 371 -9.48 55.16 6.53
CA ASP A 371 -10.03 56.16 7.48
C ASP A 371 -11.55 55.97 7.56
N GLY A 372 -12.00 54.86 8.15
CA GLY A 372 -13.41 54.51 8.26
C GLY A 372 -14.03 54.97 9.58
N THR A 373 -15.19 55.62 9.53
CA THR A 373 -16.02 55.90 10.71
C THR A 373 -17.16 54.90 10.83
N VAL A 374 -17.26 54.19 11.95
CA VAL A 374 -18.43 53.37 12.29
C VAL A 374 -19.27 54.12 13.31
N SER A 375 -20.49 54.54 12.93
CA SER A 375 -21.39 55.31 13.81
C SER A 375 -22.62 54.51 14.21
N PHE A 376 -22.87 54.45 15.51
CA PHE A 376 -24.09 53.91 16.12
C PHE A 376 -24.91 55.08 16.68
N GLU A 377 -26.17 55.25 16.26
CA GLU A 377 -27.05 56.31 16.77
C GLU A 377 -28.35 55.72 17.32
N SER A 378 -28.67 56.03 18.58
CA SER A 378 -29.98 55.71 19.15
C SER A 378 -31.01 56.74 18.72
N GLN A 379 -31.90 56.37 17.79
CA GLN A 379 -32.98 57.23 17.29
C GLN A 379 -34.05 57.54 18.37
N GLN A 380 -34.19 56.69 19.39
CA GLN A 380 -35.14 56.89 20.50
C GLN A 380 -34.66 57.91 21.54
N ALA A 381 -33.35 58.18 21.64
CA ALA A 381 -32.83 59.14 22.62
C ALA A 381 -32.98 60.59 22.11
N PRO A 382 -33.30 61.58 22.97
CA PRO A 382 -33.44 62.98 22.57
C PRO A 382 -32.18 63.51 21.89
N ALA A 383 -32.31 64.38 20.89
CA ALA A 383 -31.18 64.98 20.17
C ALA A 383 -30.23 65.80 21.07
N THR A 384 -30.69 66.20 22.26
CA THR A 384 -29.93 66.88 23.32
C THR A 384 -29.03 65.95 24.14
N SER A 385 -29.08 64.63 23.90
CA SER A 385 -28.24 63.63 24.56
C SER A 385 -27.12 63.13 23.65
N TYR A 386 -26.04 62.60 24.22
CA TYR A 386 -24.89 62.04 23.47
C TYR A 386 -25.23 60.70 22.81
N ARG A 387 -26.24 60.71 21.93
CA ARG A 387 -26.91 59.54 21.37
C ARG A 387 -26.22 58.92 20.17
N ARG A 388 -25.25 59.62 19.58
CA ARG A 388 -24.41 59.12 18.48
C ARG A 388 -23.04 58.77 19.02
N LYS A 389 -22.59 57.54 18.76
CA LYS A 389 -21.26 57.00 19.09
C LYS A 389 -20.54 56.69 17.79
N THR A 390 -19.41 57.33 17.53
CA THR A 390 -18.62 57.11 16.33
C THR A 390 -17.26 56.56 16.70
N LEU A 391 -16.92 55.39 16.15
CA LEU A 391 -15.59 54.80 16.20
C LEU A 391 -14.79 55.29 14.99
N PHE A 392 -13.60 55.82 15.24
CA PHE A 392 -12.65 56.22 14.19
C PHE A 392 -11.47 55.25 14.23
N SER A 393 -11.16 54.61 13.10
CA SER A 393 -9.94 53.80 12.97
C SER A 393 -8.84 54.53 12.18
N SER A 394 -7.69 54.70 12.82
CA SER A 394 -6.36 54.97 12.25
C SER A 394 -6.09 56.34 11.58
N VAL A 395 -4.79 56.60 11.41
CA VAL A 395 -4.02 57.77 10.91
C VAL A 395 -4.19 59.15 11.58
N ASN A 396 -5.40 59.62 11.88
CA ASN A 396 -5.62 61.03 12.25
C ASN A 396 -5.54 61.37 13.76
N VAL A 397 -5.21 60.38 14.60
CA VAL A 397 -5.01 60.56 16.05
C VAL A 397 -3.73 59.84 16.45
N GLY A 398 -2.75 60.58 16.98
CA GLY A 398 -1.57 59.99 17.63
C GLY A 398 -0.63 59.11 16.77
N GLY A 399 -0.60 59.27 15.44
CA GLY A 399 0.37 58.55 14.59
C GLY A 399 -0.08 57.19 14.04
N GLY A 400 -1.38 56.87 14.17
CA GLY A 400 -2.04 55.94 13.25
C GLY A 400 -2.41 54.56 13.77
N ASN A 401 -2.16 54.24 15.04
CA ASN A 401 -2.53 52.95 15.63
C ASN A 401 -3.58 53.06 16.75
N ASP A 402 -4.22 54.22 16.90
CA ASP A 402 -5.15 54.48 18.01
C ASP A 402 -6.61 54.35 17.57
N LEU A 403 -7.48 53.90 18.49
CA LEU A 403 -8.93 53.84 18.32
C LEU A 403 -9.56 55.01 19.09
N LEU A 404 -10.27 55.90 18.38
CA LEU A 404 -11.02 56.99 19.00
C LEU A 404 -12.51 56.67 19.03
N VAL A 405 -13.13 56.82 20.20
CA VAL A 405 -14.56 56.70 20.42
C VAL A 405 -15.13 58.09 20.72
N ARG A 406 -15.89 58.67 19.78
CA ARG A 406 -16.57 59.95 19.95
C ARG A 406 -18.03 59.76 20.33
N SER A 407 -18.44 60.38 21.41
CA SER A 407 -19.84 60.57 21.77
C SER A 407 -20.27 61.98 21.35
N SER A 408 -21.25 62.13 20.44
CA SER A 408 -21.72 63.46 20.00
C SER A 408 -23.20 63.71 20.28
N ARG A 409 -23.54 64.95 20.61
CA ARG A 409 -24.89 65.50 20.72
C ARG A 409 -25.30 66.15 19.39
N PRO A 410 -26.30 65.61 18.69
CA PRO A 410 -26.71 66.16 17.39
C PRO A 410 -27.33 67.55 17.46
N SER A 411 -27.91 67.96 18.60
CA SER A 411 -28.62 69.24 18.72
C SER A 411 -27.72 70.48 18.66
N ASP A 412 -26.48 70.37 19.14
CA ASP A 412 -25.53 71.48 19.31
C ASP A 412 -24.12 71.16 18.80
N GLY A 413 -23.89 69.92 18.35
CA GLY A 413 -22.59 69.47 17.87
C GLY A 413 -21.57 69.20 18.98
N ALA A 414 -21.94 69.29 20.26
CA ALA A 414 -21.03 69.02 21.36
C ALA A 414 -20.58 67.55 21.36
N PHE A 415 -19.30 67.28 21.63
CA PHE A 415 -18.74 65.93 21.63
C PHE A 415 -17.81 65.66 22.82
N VAL A 416 -17.66 64.37 23.14
CA VAL A 416 -16.73 63.84 24.14
C VAL A 416 -15.97 62.68 23.49
N ASP A 417 -14.65 62.76 23.51
CA ASP A 417 -13.77 61.75 22.89
C ASP A 417 -13.08 60.90 23.96
N HIS A 418 -12.95 59.61 23.69
CA HIS A 418 -12.11 58.67 24.43
C HIS A 418 -11.13 58.03 23.45
N VAL A 419 -9.83 58.10 23.74
CA VAL A 419 -8.78 57.52 22.90
C VAL A 419 -8.20 56.28 23.58
N LEU A 420 -8.16 55.17 22.85
CA LEU A 420 -7.48 53.93 23.20
C LEU A 420 -6.25 53.82 22.32
N SER A 421 -5.07 54.12 22.87
CA SER A 421 -3.83 54.08 22.09
C SER A 421 -3.19 52.70 22.07
N ALA A 422 -2.74 52.25 20.89
CA ALA A 422 -1.94 51.04 20.76
C ALA A 422 -0.43 51.31 20.94
N SER A 423 0.01 52.58 20.84
CA SER A 423 1.41 52.96 21.10
C SER A 423 1.78 52.98 22.59
N ALA A 424 0.78 52.93 23.47
CA ALA A 424 0.91 52.72 24.91
C ALA A 424 -0.30 51.91 25.43
N PRO A 425 -0.24 50.56 25.38
CA PRO A 425 -1.35 49.70 25.76
C PRO A 425 -1.75 49.95 27.22
N GLY A 426 -2.98 50.45 27.43
CA GLY A 426 -3.56 50.65 28.77
C GLY A 426 -3.88 52.10 29.16
N THR A 427 -3.64 53.09 28.28
CA THR A 427 -3.91 54.50 28.58
C THR A 427 -5.26 54.93 28.00
N ILE A 428 -6.29 55.14 28.85
CA ILE A 428 -7.50 55.89 28.47
C ILE A 428 -7.18 57.37 28.72
N LEU A 429 -6.84 58.12 27.67
CA LEU A 429 -6.74 59.58 27.75
C LEU A 429 -8.16 60.15 27.71
N THR A 430 -8.65 60.64 28.85
CA THR A 430 -9.76 61.61 28.87
C THR A 430 -9.16 63.01 28.84
N THR A 431 -9.25 63.71 27.71
CA THR A 431 -8.81 65.10 27.64
C THR A 431 -9.79 65.98 28.41
N GLY A 432 -9.41 66.39 29.62
CA GLY A 432 -10.20 67.30 30.45
C GLY A 432 -9.68 67.57 31.86
N SER A 433 -8.37 67.51 32.13
CA SER A 433 -7.75 68.16 33.31
C SER A 433 -6.22 68.11 33.21
N THR A 434 -5.55 69.16 33.67
CA THR A 434 -4.12 69.44 33.58
C THR A 434 -3.22 68.45 34.35
N ALA A 435 -2.20 67.93 33.65
CA ALA A 435 -0.90 67.40 34.12
C ALA A 435 -0.86 66.53 35.41
N VAL A 436 -0.98 65.21 35.24
CA VAL A 436 -0.33 64.21 36.12
C VAL A 436 0.12 63.03 35.25
N SER A 437 1.42 62.70 35.29
CA SER A 437 1.97 61.48 34.66
C SER A 437 1.38 60.23 35.34
N PRO A 438 0.74 59.30 34.61
CA PRO A 438 0.04 58.20 35.25
C PRO A 438 1.02 57.12 35.73
N THR A 439 0.95 56.85 37.03
CA THR A 439 1.48 55.65 37.69
C THR A 439 0.70 54.41 37.24
N PHE A 440 1.37 53.35 36.81
CA PHE A 440 0.74 52.04 36.62
C PHE A 440 0.24 51.50 37.97
N ALA A 441 -1.07 51.26 38.08
CA ALA A 441 -1.66 50.62 39.25
C ALA A 441 -1.16 49.16 39.34
N GLY A 442 -0.32 48.89 40.33
CA GLY A 442 0.17 47.54 40.67
C GLY A 442 1.69 47.40 40.78
N MET A 443 2.48 48.38 40.32
CA MET A 443 3.94 48.36 40.48
C MET A 443 4.39 49.55 41.33
N THR A 444 4.30 49.40 42.65
CA THR A 444 4.76 50.44 43.59
C THR A 444 6.30 50.47 43.59
N VAL A 445 6.89 51.50 42.98
CA VAL A 445 8.28 51.88 43.28
C VAL A 445 8.25 52.65 44.60
N THR A 446 8.25 51.94 45.73
CA THR A 446 8.35 52.59 47.06
C THR A 446 9.81 52.77 47.45
N ASN A 447 10.22 54.02 47.63
CA ASN A 447 11.46 54.35 48.34
C ASN A 447 11.14 54.40 49.84
N GLY A 448 11.05 53.22 50.49
CA GLY A 448 10.80 53.15 51.93
C GLY A 448 10.38 51.78 52.44
N GLY A 449 11.30 51.08 53.11
CA GLY A 449 11.10 50.06 54.16
C GLY A 449 10.29 48.78 53.92
N VAL A 450 9.32 48.74 53.01
CA VAL A 450 8.37 47.62 52.86
C VAL A 450 8.59 46.92 51.53
N PHE A 451 8.87 45.61 51.56
CA PHE A 451 9.11 44.80 50.35
C PHE A 451 7.78 44.27 49.81
N GLY A 452 7.43 44.61 48.56
CA GLY A 452 6.32 43.98 47.82
C GLY A 452 6.76 42.74 47.04
N ASP A 453 5.82 42.11 46.32
CA ASP A 453 6.09 40.88 45.56
C ASP A 453 7.08 41.11 44.39
N LEU A 454 7.05 42.29 43.77
CA LEU A 454 7.95 42.70 42.69
C LEU A 454 8.41 44.15 42.88
N ARG A 455 9.72 44.39 42.82
CA ARG A 455 10.31 45.73 42.92
C ARG A 455 11.34 45.98 41.82
N VAL A 456 11.23 47.11 41.13
CA VAL A 456 12.23 47.61 40.18
C VAL A 456 13.00 48.75 40.87
N ASN A 457 14.31 48.57 41.05
CA ASN A 457 15.20 49.57 41.64
C ASN A 457 16.07 50.20 40.57
N ALA A 458 16.06 51.53 40.50
CA ALA A 458 17.12 52.27 39.84
C ALA A 458 18.39 52.18 40.69
N GLY A 459 19.50 51.76 40.09
CA GLY A 459 20.80 51.65 40.78
C GLY A 459 21.61 52.94 40.70
N GLY A 460 22.60 53.05 41.58
CA GLY A 460 23.63 54.09 41.51
C GLY A 460 24.75 53.76 40.52
N ASN A 461 25.74 54.65 40.44
CA ASN A 461 26.89 54.56 39.53
C ASN A 461 28.21 54.12 40.21
N ALA A 462 28.15 53.57 41.42
CA ALA A 462 29.32 53.05 42.14
C ALA A 462 29.77 51.67 41.61
N PHE A 463 31.00 51.24 41.95
CA PHE A 463 31.52 49.93 41.54
C PHE A 463 30.63 48.85 42.15
N GLU A 464 30.25 47.86 41.34
CA GLU A 464 29.28 46.82 41.67
C GLU A 464 27.85 47.28 41.97
N ALA A 465 27.52 48.55 41.73
CA ALA A 465 26.14 49.05 41.76
C ALA A 465 25.44 48.84 40.41
N GLY A 466 24.11 48.97 40.40
CA GLY A 466 23.32 49.03 39.18
C GLY A 466 21.86 48.61 39.40
N GLY A 467 21.04 48.82 38.37
CA GLY A 467 19.59 48.59 38.44
C GLY A 467 19.25 47.11 38.71
N SER A 468 18.19 46.88 39.47
CA SER A 468 17.78 45.52 39.85
C SER A 468 16.28 45.32 39.75
N ILE A 469 15.88 44.09 39.42
CA ILE A 469 14.53 43.59 39.63
C ILE A 469 14.60 42.58 40.78
N ALA A 470 13.90 42.88 41.87
CA ALA A 470 13.89 42.09 43.08
C ALA A 470 12.51 41.47 43.28
N PHE A 471 12.50 40.17 43.60
CA PHE A 471 11.30 39.39 43.88
C PHE A 471 11.20 39.15 45.38
N GLY A 472 10.06 39.53 45.96
CA GLY A 472 9.81 39.49 47.39
C GLY A 472 8.48 38.82 47.70
N ILE A 473 8.05 38.93 48.95
CA ILE A 473 6.71 38.52 49.40
C ILE A 473 6.19 39.58 50.36
N ALA A 474 5.10 40.25 49.97
CA ALA A 474 4.55 41.40 50.68
C ALA A 474 4.16 41.12 52.14
N GLN A 475 3.86 39.85 52.46
CA GLN A 475 3.41 39.42 53.79
C GLN A 475 4.53 39.26 54.82
N LEU A 476 5.81 39.24 54.41
CA LEU A 476 6.96 39.04 55.31
C LEU A 476 7.84 40.30 55.39
N GLN A 477 7.33 41.35 56.04
CA GLN A 477 7.92 42.70 56.02
C GLN A 477 9.34 42.83 56.60
N ASN A 478 9.80 41.86 57.40
CA ASN A 478 11.15 41.84 57.98
C ASN A 478 12.20 41.12 57.11
N TYR A 479 11.81 40.60 55.94
CA TYR A 479 12.69 39.85 55.06
C TYR A 479 12.99 40.65 53.80
N GLY A 480 14.28 40.83 53.49
CA GLY A 480 14.69 41.36 52.19
C GLY A 480 14.26 40.44 51.02
N PRO A 481 14.49 40.84 49.75
CA PRO A 481 14.03 40.07 48.59
C PRO A 481 14.55 38.63 48.61
N MET A 482 13.74 37.68 48.13
CA MET A 482 14.12 36.25 48.07
C MET A 482 15.02 35.93 46.88
N ALA A 483 14.89 36.70 45.80
CA ALA A 483 15.71 36.60 44.62
C ALA A 483 15.85 37.98 43.96
N MET A 484 16.92 38.16 43.19
CA MET A 484 17.17 39.40 42.48
C MET A 484 17.93 39.14 41.19
N VAL A 485 17.57 39.89 40.14
CA VAL A 485 18.35 40.04 38.91
C VAL A 485 18.90 41.46 38.90
N GLN A 486 20.21 41.60 38.77
CA GLN A 486 20.87 42.89 38.86
C GLN A 486 21.89 43.05 37.74
N GLY A 487 21.92 44.24 37.11
CA GLY A 487 23.10 44.69 36.37
C GLY A 487 24.14 45.21 37.35
N ARG A 488 25.35 44.63 37.37
CA ARG A 488 26.43 44.94 38.30
C ARG A 488 27.55 45.64 37.54
N LEU A 489 27.79 46.91 37.82
CA LEU A 489 28.82 47.70 37.13
C LEU A 489 30.23 47.17 37.47
N GLY A 490 31.01 46.79 36.46
CA GLY A 490 32.35 46.22 36.61
C GLY A 490 33.47 47.26 36.71
N ASN A 491 33.21 48.54 36.43
CA ASN A 491 34.13 49.64 36.64
C ASN A 491 33.35 50.96 36.81
N ALA A 492 33.60 51.71 37.89
CA ALA A 492 32.86 52.94 38.20
C ALA A 492 33.57 54.25 37.85
N THR A 493 34.74 54.17 37.20
CA THR A 493 35.49 55.36 36.78
C THR A 493 35.90 55.23 35.31
N GLY A 494 35.25 55.98 34.41
CA GLY A 494 35.63 56.12 32.99
C GLY A 494 34.55 55.73 31.97
N SER A 495 34.78 56.12 30.70
CA SER A 495 33.85 56.06 29.55
C SER A 495 33.39 54.67 29.09
N GLU A 496 33.52 53.65 29.92
CA GLU A 496 33.13 52.27 29.61
C GLU A 496 32.30 51.71 30.78
N LEU A 497 30.97 51.74 30.65
CA LEU A 497 30.01 51.21 31.62
C LEU A 497 29.84 49.69 31.48
N GLN A 498 30.94 48.96 31.35
CA GLN A 498 30.88 47.49 31.26
C GLN A 498 30.32 46.94 32.58
N GLY A 499 29.26 46.15 32.48
CA GLY A 499 28.61 45.55 33.63
C GLY A 499 28.22 44.10 33.34
N ASP A 500 28.13 43.34 34.41
CA ASP A 500 27.72 41.94 34.37
C ASP A 500 26.22 41.84 34.69
N LEU A 501 25.55 40.82 34.16
CA LEU A 501 24.19 40.47 34.59
C LEU A 501 24.29 39.35 35.63
N VAL A 502 23.79 39.60 36.83
CA VAL A 502 23.89 38.65 37.95
C VAL A 502 22.51 38.24 38.43
N VAL A 503 22.33 36.93 38.63
CA VAL A 503 21.15 36.32 39.24
C VAL A 503 21.51 35.82 40.63
N MET A 504 20.77 36.26 41.62
CA MET A 504 21.03 35.97 43.03
C MET A 504 19.80 35.39 43.72
N THR A 505 20.03 34.45 44.63
CA THR A 505 18.97 33.89 45.48
C THR A 505 19.46 33.75 46.91
N ARG A 506 18.52 33.76 47.85
CA ARG A 506 18.82 33.51 49.25
C ARG A 506 19.28 32.05 49.46
N PRO A 507 20.33 31.80 50.26
CA PRO A 507 20.70 30.45 50.66
C PRO A 507 19.63 29.79 51.54
N VAL A 508 19.55 28.46 51.49
CA VAL A 508 18.61 27.67 52.30
C VAL A 508 19.00 27.77 53.79
N GLY A 509 18.03 28.00 54.67
CA GLY A 509 18.22 27.93 56.12
C GLY A 509 18.64 29.21 56.85
N ALA A 510 18.74 30.37 56.19
CA ALA A 510 19.12 31.63 56.84
C ALA A 510 18.09 32.76 56.61
N SER A 511 17.21 32.97 57.61
CA SER A 511 16.28 34.09 57.67
C SER A 511 17.03 35.41 57.83
N GLY A 512 17.03 36.24 56.78
CA GLY A 512 17.70 37.56 56.78
C GLY A 512 19.12 37.59 56.19
N ALA A 513 19.64 36.46 55.71
CA ALA A 513 20.94 36.45 55.02
C ALA A 513 20.90 37.21 53.69
N ALA A 514 22.06 37.80 53.33
CA ALA A 514 22.30 38.45 52.05
C ALA A 514 22.09 37.47 50.88
N LEU A 515 21.69 38.00 49.73
CA LEU A 515 21.57 37.20 48.51
C LEU A 515 22.94 36.74 48.05
N LEU A 516 23.02 35.48 47.59
CA LEU A 516 24.24 34.93 46.99
C LEU A 516 24.08 34.85 45.48
N GLU A 517 25.15 35.18 44.77
CA GLU A 517 25.26 35.02 43.33
C GLU A 517 25.20 33.53 42.94
N ARG A 518 24.31 33.22 42.01
CA ARG A 518 24.11 31.86 41.48
C ARG A 518 24.50 31.75 40.02
N MET A 519 24.29 32.81 39.26
CA MET A 519 24.66 32.88 37.86
C MET A 519 25.11 34.29 37.53
N ARG A 520 26.13 34.41 36.68
CA ARG A 520 26.53 35.66 36.04
C ARG A 520 26.70 35.51 34.55
N VAL A 521 26.47 36.59 33.84
CA VAL A 521 26.97 36.82 32.49
C VAL A 521 27.89 38.01 32.57
N THR A 522 29.18 37.79 32.27
CA THR A 522 30.17 38.86 32.31
C THR A 522 30.03 39.80 31.12
N SER A 523 30.49 41.03 31.25
CA SER A 523 30.66 41.96 30.13
C SER A 523 31.52 41.42 28.97
N ARG A 524 32.34 40.38 29.22
CA ARG A 524 33.12 39.65 28.21
C ARG A 524 32.34 38.52 27.51
N GLY A 525 31.08 38.31 27.87
CA GLY A 525 30.20 37.27 27.32
C GLY A 525 30.37 35.88 27.94
N LEU A 526 31.15 35.74 29.00
CA LEU A 526 31.31 34.45 29.72
C LEU A 526 30.17 34.24 30.71
N VAL A 527 29.59 33.04 30.74
CA VAL A 527 28.51 32.64 31.64
C VAL A 527 29.08 31.80 32.78
N GLY A 528 28.94 32.27 34.02
CA GLY A 528 29.28 31.52 35.23
C GLY A 528 28.00 31.01 35.91
N ILE A 529 27.94 29.72 36.25
CA ILE A 529 26.90 29.17 37.14
C ILE A 529 27.60 28.63 38.39
N GLY A 530 27.33 29.21 39.56
CA GLY A 530 27.95 28.85 40.84
C GLY A 530 29.44 29.22 40.97
N THR A 531 30.00 29.95 40.00
CA THR A 531 31.34 30.57 40.07
C THR A 531 31.26 32.06 39.76
N ALA A 532 31.91 32.87 40.60
CA ALA A 532 32.03 34.30 40.38
C ALA A 532 33.13 34.66 39.36
N ASN A 533 33.94 33.70 38.89
CA ASN A 533 35.09 33.94 38.00
C ASN A 533 35.13 32.93 36.82
N PRO A 534 34.16 32.94 35.89
CA PRO A 534 34.15 32.03 34.75
C PRO A 534 35.41 32.22 33.87
N GLN A 535 36.13 31.13 33.59
CA GLN A 535 37.36 31.16 32.77
C GLN A 535 37.10 30.82 31.29
N VAL A 536 35.93 30.25 30.99
CA VAL A 536 35.51 29.83 29.64
C VAL A 536 34.08 30.30 29.36
N ALA A 537 33.62 30.18 28.09
CA ALA A 537 32.33 30.72 27.64
C ALA A 537 31.12 30.29 28.50
N LEU A 538 31.13 29.05 29.01
CA LEU A 538 30.21 28.58 30.04
C LEU A 538 31.01 27.80 31.09
N ASP A 539 31.12 28.35 32.30
CA ASP A 539 31.84 27.77 33.42
C ASP A 539 30.85 27.48 34.57
N VAL A 540 30.72 26.21 34.94
CA VAL A 540 29.80 25.76 35.99
C VAL A 540 30.63 25.28 37.19
N GLY A 541 30.68 26.06 38.26
CA GLY A 541 31.45 25.80 39.47
C GLY A 541 30.58 25.61 40.72
N GLY A 542 31.13 24.98 41.77
CA GLY A 542 30.50 24.89 43.10
C GLY A 542 29.49 23.75 43.28
N GLY A 543 29.97 22.56 43.69
CA GLY A 543 29.15 21.44 44.18
C GLY A 543 28.93 20.31 43.16
N ALA A 544 28.86 19.07 43.66
CA ALA A 544 28.84 17.85 42.85
C ALA A 544 27.73 17.83 41.77
N GLY A 545 28.13 17.76 40.50
CA GLY A 545 27.27 17.37 39.38
C GLY A 545 26.46 18.52 38.76
N ALA A 546 27.02 19.15 37.73
CA ALA A 546 26.24 19.93 36.76
C ALA A 546 25.37 18.96 35.94
N ARG A 547 24.13 18.69 36.38
CA ARG A 547 23.14 18.03 35.54
C ARG A 547 22.61 19.03 34.51
N LEU A 548 23.02 18.89 33.25
CA LEU A 548 22.32 19.48 32.09
C LEU A 548 21.04 18.65 31.87
N GLY A 549 20.03 18.88 32.72
CA GLY A 549 18.92 17.95 32.93
C GLY A 549 17.79 18.06 31.90
N GLY A 550 17.39 16.90 31.36
CA GLY A 550 16.19 16.79 30.52
C GLY A 550 15.88 15.39 29.93
N VAL A 551 16.04 14.27 30.66
CA VAL A 551 15.23 13.05 30.39
C VAL A 551 14.94 12.33 31.71
N THR A 552 13.83 12.68 32.34
CA THR A 552 13.21 11.85 33.38
C THR A 552 12.48 10.68 32.73
N ALA A 553 13.23 9.74 32.16
CA ALA A 553 12.88 8.35 31.87
C ALA A 553 14.12 7.60 31.32
N ALA A 554 14.65 6.65 32.10
CA ALA A 554 15.53 5.54 31.71
C ALA A 554 16.83 5.76 30.90
N ALA A 555 17.30 6.97 30.59
CA ALA A 555 18.62 7.15 29.97
C ALA A 555 19.27 8.50 30.33
N ALA A 556 20.55 8.45 30.72
CA ALA A 556 21.41 9.63 30.86
C ALA A 556 22.44 9.63 29.71
N TYR A 557 22.56 10.76 29.02
CA TYR A 557 23.59 11.03 28.02
C TYR A 557 24.19 12.41 28.32
N PHE A 558 25.48 12.47 28.67
CA PHE A 558 26.31 13.66 28.51
C PHE A 558 27.80 13.29 28.58
N GLY A 559 28.49 13.36 27.43
CA GLY A 559 29.94 13.18 27.35
C GLY A 559 30.63 14.48 26.98
N ILE A 560 31.41 15.05 27.91
CA ILE A 560 32.51 16.00 27.65
C ILE A 560 33.60 15.68 28.67
N GLY A 561 34.78 15.30 28.16
CA GLY A 561 35.92 14.86 28.95
C GLY A 561 36.56 15.99 29.77
N ASN A 562 37.08 15.61 30.94
CA ASN A 562 37.92 16.45 31.77
C ASN A 562 39.27 15.76 32.07
N ASN A 563 40.33 16.56 31.99
CA ASN A 563 41.68 16.42 32.56
C ASN A 563 42.24 15.00 32.84
N ALA A 564 43.18 14.59 31.98
CA ALA A 564 44.26 13.59 32.15
C ALA A 564 44.06 12.09 31.82
N ALA A 565 42.86 11.52 31.59
CA ALA A 565 42.81 10.06 31.30
C ALA A 565 41.72 9.53 30.35
N TRP A 566 40.69 10.30 29.98
CA TRP A 566 39.56 9.78 29.21
C TRP A 566 39.20 10.72 28.05
N GLY A 567 39.58 10.35 26.83
CA GLY A 567 39.13 10.99 25.60
C GLY A 567 38.12 10.10 24.90
N GLY A 568 36.83 10.24 25.21
CA GLY A 568 35.82 9.40 24.60
C GLY A 568 34.39 9.80 24.95
N ILE A 569 33.49 9.54 24.00
CA ILE A 569 32.05 9.62 24.16
C ILE A 569 31.62 8.45 25.06
N VAL A 570 31.19 8.74 26.28
CA VAL A 570 30.63 7.75 27.22
C VAL A 570 29.12 7.75 27.07
N LEU A 571 28.54 6.61 26.67
CA LEU A 571 27.10 6.41 26.57
C LEU A 571 26.66 5.39 27.63
N GLY A 572 26.09 5.85 28.74
CA GLY A 572 25.55 5.01 29.84
C GLY A 572 24.81 5.86 30.89
N SER A 573 23.88 5.36 31.70
CA SER A 573 23.65 3.98 32.17
C SER A 573 22.26 3.82 32.82
N GLY A 574 21.96 2.59 33.25
CA GLY A 574 20.97 2.32 34.31
C GLY A 574 21.35 1.15 35.21
N ALA A 575 22.13 1.44 36.26
CA ALA A 575 22.28 0.85 37.60
C ALA A 575 22.14 -0.67 37.91
N ASN A 576 21.34 -1.49 37.22
CA ASN A 576 21.05 -2.88 37.64
C ASN A 576 21.01 -3.90 36.48
N GLY A 577 22.08 -3.97 35.68
CA GLY A 577 22.38 -5.17 34.90
C GLY A 577 22.15 -5.10 33.39
N ASN A 578 23.26 -5.30 32.69
CA ASN A 578 23.37 -5.98 31.40
C ASN A 578 22.97 -5.23 30.11
N THR A 579 23.66 -4.13 29.79
CA THR A 579 23.78 -3.67 28.39
C THR A 579 25.23 -3.29 28.04
N PRO A 580 25.72 -3.64 26.83
CA PRO A 580 27.08 -3.33 26.41
C PRO A 580 27.25 -1.84 26.10
N PHE A 581 28.35 -1.24 26.57
CA PHE A 581 28.73 0.13 26.20
C PHE A 581 30.03 0.13 25.40
N VAL A 582 30.14 1.07 24.45
CA VAL A 582 31.34 1.34 23.64
C VAL A 582 32.14 2.41 24.37
N ALA A 583 33.35 2.08 24.82
CA ALA A 583 34.29 3.06 25.35
C ALA A 583 35.67 2.93 24.70
N ALA A 584 36.28 4.06 24.36
CA ALA A 584 37.73 4.19 24.37
C ALA A 584 38.16 4.21 25.84
N SER A 585 38.44 3.02 26.38
CA SER A 585 38.76 2.83 27.79
C SER A 585 40.27 2.65 27.96
N ARG A 586 40.75 2.52 29.19
CA ARG A 586 42.08 1.94 29.46
C ARG A 586 41.89 0.53 30.04
N ASP A 587 42.85 -0.37 29.82
CA ASP A 587 42.87 -1.63 30.58
C ASP A 587 43.07 -1.36 32.09
N GLY A 588 42.98 -2.40 32.93
CA GLY A 588 43.23 -2.29 34.37
C GLY A 588 44.63 -1.78 34.76
N ASN A 589 45.53 -1.65 33.79
CA ASN A 589 46.91 -1.19 33.94
C ASN A 589 47.13 0.22 33.33
N GLY A 590 46.07 0.87 32.83
CA GLY A 590 46.14 2.22 32.30
C GLY A 590 46.54 2.33 30.82
N ASN A 591 46.62 1.25 30.04
CA ASN A 591 46.93 1.32 28.62
C ASN A 591 45.67 1.63 27.79
N PRO A 592 45.73 2.51 26.78
CA PRO A 592 44.56 2.82 25.95
C PRO A 592 44.04 1.56 25.23
N LEU A 593 42.73 1.33 25.32
CA LEU A 593 41.95 0.39 24.52
C LEU A 593 41.28 1.19 23.40
N ALA A 594 41.48 0.78 22.15
CA ALA A 594 40.87 1.46 21.00
C ALA A 594 39.34 1.29 21.00
N LEU A 595 38.86 0.12 21.43
CA LEU A 595 37.45 -0.14 21.69
C LEU A 595 37.32 -1.20 22.78
N SER A 596 36.53 -0.92 23.82
CA SER A 596 36.13 -1.90 24.83
C SER A 596 34.61 -2.05 24.81
N LEU A 597 34.16 -3.29 24.80
CA LEU A 597 32.78 -3.70 25.05
C LEU A 597 32.75 -4.40 26.40
N GLN A 598 32.04 -3.83 27.36
CA GLN A 598 31.88 -4.43 28.69
C GLN A 598 30.51 -5.08 28.84
N ALA A 599 30.45 -6.23 29.50
CA ALA A 599 29.22 -6.86 29.96
C ALA A 599 29.27 -6.95 31.49
N GLY A 600 28.63 -6.00 32.17
CA GLY A 600 28.81 -5.82 33.61
C GLY A 600 30.23 -5.35 33.94
N SER A 601 30.90 -5.97 34.92
CA SER A 601 32.28 -5.65 35.32
C SER A 601 33.34 -6.41 34.53
N VAL A 602 32.95 -7.19 33.52
CA VAL A 602 33.87 -7.99 32.71
C VAL A 602 33.94 -7.40 31.30
N THR A 603 35.15 -7.32 30.76
CA THR A 603 35.34 -6.98 29.35
C THR A 603 34.89 -8.16 28.50
N ALA A 604 33.78 -7.98 27.78
CA ALA A 604 33.25 -8.98 26.86
C ALA A 604 34.12 -9.07 25.60
N ALA A 605 34.56 -7.91 25.09
CA ALA A 605 35.52 -7.84 24.00
C ALA A 605 36.35 -6.56 24.08
N CYS A 606 37.58 -6.61 23.61
CA CYS A 606 38.42 -5.44 23.42
C CYS A 606 39.15 -5.46 22.08
N LEU A 607 39.47 -4.28 21.58
CA LEU A 607 40.44 -4.02 20.52
C LEU A 607 41.54 -3.14 21.10
N LEU A 608 42.75 -3.67 21.14
CA LEU A 608 43.93 -2.91 21.52
C LEU A 608 44.38 -2.01 20.35
N PRO A 609 45.06 -0.88 20.62
CA PRO A 609 45.62 -0.01 19.59
C PRO A 609 46.64 -0.71 18.67
N ASN A 610 47.23 -1.82 19.10
CA ASN A 610 48.12 -2.64 18.28
C ASN A 610 47.38 -3.58 17.30
N GLY A 611 46.04 -3.57 17.30
CA GLY A 611 45.19 -4.37 16.42
C GLY A 611 44.74 -5.72 17.01
N ASN A 612 45.22 -6.11 18.19
CA ASN A 612 44.79 -7.37 18.82
C ASN A 612 43.36 -7.27 19.34
N VAL A 613 42.56 -8.30 19.06
CA VAL A 613 41.17 -8.46 19.52
C VAL A 613 41.14 -9.50 20.64
N GLY A 614 40.68 -9.09 21.82
CA GLY A 614 40.39 -9.99 22.94
C GLY A 614 38.90 -10.23 23.08
N ILE A 615 38.48 -11.48 23.30
CA ILE A 615 37.11 -11.84 23.70
C ILE A 615 37.20 -12.45 25.11
N GLY A 616 36.52 -11.86 26.08
CA GLY A 616 36.61 -12.25 27.49
C GLY A 616 37.94 -11.91 28.20
N THR A 617 38.88 -11.25 27.50
CA THR A 617 40.17 -10.79 28.03
C THR A 617 40.43 -9.34 27.62
N THR A 618 41.17 -8.61 28.45
CA THR A 618 41.67 -7.24 28.18
C THR A 618 43.10 -7.20 27.69
N ASN A 619 43.82 -8.33 27.73
CA ASN A 619 45.23 -8.41 27.34
C ASN A 619 45.44 -9.57 26.34
N PRO A 620 44.89 -9.48 25.13
CA PRO A 620 45.04 -10.51 24.12
C PRO A 620 46.51 -10.72 23.72
N GLY A 621 47.02 -11.94 23.92
CA GLY A 621 48.39 -12.34 23.59
C GLY A 621 48.63 -12.59 22.09
N ALA A 622 47.57 -12.63 21.30
CA ALA A 622 47.57 -12.81 19.85
C ALA A 622 46.56 -11.88 19.17
N LEU A 623 46.56 -11.84 17.83
CA LEU A 623 45.62 -11.01 17.06
C LEU A 623 44.14 -11.30 17.38
N LEU A 624 43.81 -12.55 17.70
CA LEU A 624 42.53 -12.94 18.27
C LEU A 624 42.81 -13.85 19.47
N ASP A 625 42.43 -13.42 20.66
CA ASP A 625 42.57 -14.19 21.90
C ASP A 625 41.20 -14.34 22.55
N VAL A 626 40.75 -15.58 22.76
CA VAL A 626 39.46 -15.89 23.36
C VAL A 626 39.72 -16.55 24.72
N ALA A 627 39.39 -15.84 25.79
CA ALA A 627 39.41 -16.39 27.13
C ALA A 627 38.18 -17.29 27.33
N GLY A 628 38.31 -18.56 26.95
CA GLY A 628 37.26 -19.58 27.06
C GLY A 628 37.13 -20.44 25.80
N SER A 629 36.04 -21.21 25.70
CA SER A 629 35.76 -22.03 24.53
C SER A 629 35.22 -21.20 23.37
N ALA A 630 35.78 -21.38 22.18
CA ALA A 630 35.29 -20.76 20.94
C ALA A 630 34.46 -21.77 20.12
N ALA A 631 33.23 -21.41 19.76
CA ALA A 631 32.43 -22.16 18.78
C ALA A 631 32.49 -21.46 17.42
N ILE A 632 32.97 -22.16 16.38
CA ILE A 632 33.01 -21.65 15.01
C ILE A 632 31.86 -22.30 14.24
N GLY A 633 30.85 -21.50 13.86
CA GLY A 633 29.66 -21.99 13.13
C GLY A 633 29.91 -22.42 11.68
N GLY A 634 31.15 -22.31 11.19
CA GLY A 634 31.61 -22.73 9.87
C GLY A 634 32.95 -23.46 9.94
N THR A 635 33.69 -23.52 8.83
CA THR A 635 34.99 -24.21 8.78
C THR A 635 36.10 -23.40 9.45
N LEU A 636 36.84 -24.00 10.40
CA LEU A 636 38.12 -23.47 10.89
C LEU A 636 39.26 -23.91 9.96
N LYS A 637 39.92 -22.94 9.30
CA LYS A 637 41.10 -23.20 8.47
C LYS A 637 42.36 -23.13 9.33
N LEU A 638 42.97 -24.29 9.60
CA LEU A 638 44.27 -24.36 10.25
C LEU A 638 45.39 -23.90 9.29
N GLY A 639 46.52 -23.47 9.85
CA GLY A 639 47.73 -23.30 9.05
C GLY A 639 48.14 -24.63 8.42
N THR A 640 48.32 -24.65 7.10
CA THR A 640 48.68 -25.87 6.35
C THR A 640 50.16 -25.83 5.99
N TYR A 641 50.90 -26.87 6.38
CA TYR A 641 52.32 -27.01 6.11
C TYR A 641 52.61 -28.38 5.49
N ILE A 642 53.73 -28.50 4.77
CA ILE A 642 54.30 -29.81 4.46
C ILE A 642 55.33 -30.19 5.53
N VAL A 643 55.61 -31.47 5.73
CA VAL A 643 56.54 -31.94 6.79
C VAL A 643 57.87 -31.17 6.79
N SER A 644 58.45 -30.90 5.61
CA SER A 644 59.72 -30.19 5.47
C SER A 644 59.67 -28.69 5.76
N THR A 645 58.47 -28.09 5.87
CA THR A 645 58.28 -26.66 6.12
C THR A 645 57.51 -26.39 7.41
N LEU A 646 57.47 -27.37 8.31
CA LEU A 646 56.85 -27.17 9.62
C LEU A 646 57.57 -26.02 10.36
N PRO A 647 56.83 -25.05 10.89
CA PRO A 647 57.45 -23.94 11.62
C PRO A 647 58.02 -24.43 12.95
N ALA A 648 58.91 -23.65 13.55
CA ALA A 648 59.28 -23.85 14.95
C ALA A 648 57.99 -23.78 15.80
N GLY A 649 57.65 -24.88 16.47
CA GLY A 649 56.36 -24.99 17.14
C GLY A 649 56.32 -24.29 18.50
N VAL A 650 55.15 -23.74 18.82
CA VAL A 650 54.81 -23.26 20.17
C VAL A 650 53.91 -24.32 20.81
N PHE A 651 54.16 -24.66 22.07
CA PHE A 651 53.39 -25.69 22.79
C PHE A 651 51.88 -25.49 22.65
N GLY A 652 51.15 -26.55 22.29
CA GLY A 652 49.71 -26.54 22.10
C GLY A 652 49.22 -26.00 20.74
N SER A 653 50.12 -25.53 19.87
CA SER A 653 49.76 -25.13 18.50
C SER A 653 49.20 -26.31 17.72
N VAL A 654 48.18 -26.07 16.89
CA VAL A 654 47.56 -27.08 16.03
C VAL A 654 47.64 -26.63 14.57
N VAL A 655 48.11 -27.50 13.70
CA VAL A 655 48.29 -27.25 12.26
C VAL A 655 47.80 -28.45 11.47
N HIS A 656 47.52 -28.24 10.19
CA HIS A 656 47.33 -29.34 9.24
C HIS A 656 48.65 -29.62 8.52
N VAL A 657 49.15 -30.85 8.58
CA VAL A 657 50.43 -31.23 7.97
C VAL A 657 50.20 -32.26 6.91
N SER A 658 50.71 -32.03 5.71
CA SER A 658 50.76 -33.04 4.65
C SER A 658 52.19 -33.52 4.40
N ASN A 659 52.32 -34.72 3.86
CA ASN A 659 53.59 -35.28 3.35
C ASN A 659 54.07 -34.61 2.04
N GLY A 660 53.53 -33.45 1.70
CA GLY A 660 53.71 -32.84 0.38
C GLY A 660 52.91 -33.56 -0.71
N ARG A 661 52.68 -32.87 -1.82
CA ARG A 661 52.00 -33.42 -2.99
C ARG A 661 52.99 -34.32 -3.76
N LYS A 662 52.62 -35.55 -4.12
CA LYS A 662 53.42 -36.33 -5.09
C LYS A 662 53.27 -35.72 -6.49
N VAL A 663 54.30 -35.81 -7.33
CA VAL A 663 54.24 -35.30 -8.72
C VAL A 663 53.14 -36.06 -9.47
N GLY A 664 52.05 -35.36 -9.82
CA GLY A 664 50.89 -35.92 -10.54
C GLY A 664 49.54 -35.82 -9.82
N GLU A 665 49.48 -35.46 -8.53
CA GLU A 665 48.21 -35.37 -7.79
C GLU A 665 47.53 -33.98 -7.91
N GLY A 666 46.20 -33.89 -7.74
CA GLY A 666 45.45 -32.63 -7.83
C GLY A 666 45.77 -31.61 -6.71
N SER A 667 45.36 -30.35 -6.86
CA SER A 667 45.48 -29.36 -5.78
C SER A 667 44.60 -29.78 -4.60
N GLY A 668 45.18 -29.92 -3.41
CA GLY A 668 44.51 -30.46 -2.21
C GLY A 668 44.67 -31.98 -2.00
N SER A 669 45.43 -32.68 -2.86
CA SER A 669 45.73 -34.10 -2.72
C SER A 669 47.08 -34.33 -2.02
N GLY A 670 47.01 -35.08 -0.91
CA GLY A 670 48.09 -35.47 -0.03
C GLY A 670 47.45 -35.96 1.27
N THR A 671 47.86 -37.11 1.80
CA THR A 671 47.31 -37.63 3.06
C THR A 671 47.83 -36.76 4.20
N GLY A 672 47.06 -35.74 4.56
CA GLY A 672 47.37 -34.83 5.64
C GLY A 672 46.79 -35.29 6.97
N VAL A 673 47.47 -34.97 8.05
CA VAL A 673 47.03 -35.21 9.42
C VAL A 673 47.00 -33.89 10.17
N VAL A 674 46.07 -33.76 11.10
CA VAL A 674 46.15 -32.68 12.08
C VAL A 674 47.28 -33.04 13.04
N ALA A 675 48.20 -32.10 13.22
CA ALA A 675 49.31 -32.24 14.16
C ALA A 675 49.23 -31.15 15.21
N TYR A 676 49.70 -31.49 16.41
CA TYR A 676 49.85 -30.54 17.51
C TYR A 676 51.30 -30.54 18.01
N TYR A 677 51.78 -29.40 18.47
CA TYR A 677 53.15 -29.30 18.97
C TYR A 677 53.21 -29.54 20.47
N SER A 678 53.99 -30.54 20.88
CA SER A 678 54.18 -30.89 22.30
C SER A 678 55.55 -31.54 22.51
N ASN A 679 56.15 -31.32 23.68
CA ASN A 679 57.44 -31.89 24.07
C ASN A 679 58.56 -31.69 23.03
N GLY A 680 58.64 -30.49 22.45
CA GLY A 680 59.66 -30.11 21.48
C GLY A 680 59.49 -30.66 20.06
N ASN A 681 58.39 -31.36 19.75
CA ASN A 681 58.14 -31.95 18.43
C ASN A 681 56.70 -31.73 17.96
N TRP A 682 56.51 -31.66 16.63
CA TRP A 682 55.19 -31.79 16.03
C TRP A 682 54.75 -33.26 16.10
N ARG A 683 53.53 -33.52 16.56
CA ARG A 683 52.99 -34.86 16.79
C ARG A 683 51.63 -35.02 16.15
N ARG A 684 51.34 -36.20 15.61
CA ARG A 684 50.06 -36.49 14.96
C ARG A 684 48.95 -36.58 16.01
N LEU A 685 47.84 -35.89 15.80
CA LEU A 685 46.72 -35.89 16.75
C LEU A 685 46.07 -37.28 16.89
N SER A 686 46.18 -38.13 15.85
CA SER A 686 45.56 -39.45 15.83
C SER A 686 46.22 -40.49 16.74
N ASP A 687 47.55 -40.42 16.92
CA ASP A 687 48.32 -41.48 17.60
C ASP A 687 49.51 -40.98 18.44
N ASP A 688 49.67 -39.67 18.60
CA ASP A 688 50.74 -39.00 19.37
C ASP A 688 52.19 -39.25 18.90
N SER A 689 52.37 -39.91 17.76
CA SER A 689 53.71 -40.12 17.19
C SER A 689 54.27 -38.84 16.57
N PRO A 690 55.61 -38.65 16.56
CA PRO A 690 56.23 -37.51 15.88
C PRO A 690 55.84 -37.44 14.39
N VAL A 691 55.61 -36.23 13.90
CA VAL A 691 55.40 -35.97 12.49
C VAL A 691 56.75 -36.11 11.78
N ALA A 692 56.91 -37.20 11.02
CA ALA A 692 58.06 -37.47 10.17
C ALA A 692 57.62 -37.60 8.71
N ALA A 693 58.57 -37.45 7.78
CA ALA A 693 58.32 -37.47 6.35
C ALA A 693 57.95 -38.87 5.84
#